data_AF-R9JYP6-F1
#
_entry.id   AF-R9JYP6-F1
#
_cell.length_a   1.000
_cell.length_b   1.000
_cell.length_c   1.000
_cell.angle_alpha   90.00
_cell.angle_beta   90.00
_cell.angle_gamma   90.00
#
_symmetry.space_group_name_H-M   'P 1'
#
loop_
_entity.id
_entity.type
_entity.pdbx_description
1 polymer ?
#
loop_
_entity_poly.entity_id
_entity_poly.type
_entity_poly.pdbx_seq_one_letter_code
_entity_poly.pdbx_strand_id
1 'polypeptide(L)'
;MNAPQRSSKFLMFALTVCACFAMNACAVKQYGQNDIVVLDYRALSLETPSGSMTKGDEKTEIKQINAIISEAMKDAAAQSTAAPLEIIRKVVTALGENGYAAIDGENQINLTNAAQVIDFCNAVSAKQRAELTIIQVIGSDGLYGAFGHAQSGAAQAHMLQGYQKYDFHTQDGTVELDRNFYQYSQDNPDQNFTVKDTVSYRADLWQYTQDGYLLFGGSYFSEDYYIISLTDASEYAAVRVAPLDEQCRELNLRYIQPVGYACNNLFLVNWDETDFAKLDLNDLFDRFYPMVSDEPSPYVLDENPNDGIVYRISEKEFEHVVQAYLNINRAVLQSKAGYVPEEKVYLYRPRGLYETECTNQPSPEVTGFTENADGTLTLTVNAVFPYENTAKAFSHEVTIRLLEDGTFQYVSNKIDGGTYEAWWRTERLTDEEWQEIYGEQYLKNDTQINESETEEALWYLPHSDNFLLTEAEQTELANTILAAAKTVSPQYQNKEYVQGTSYASNISGFRKEDCCEVVRLLGKAGYISTADDCNMENYEEVEAFYQAYIQAQEASVTIFQVHSDGLLGVITFLYRKGILQAYYVGVDWKEGGMPYIKNTLVSDVAKMEYTPKGYLIYTYRDEIVHSNANEYLRVKPLSDKCRELTRKYVSGISFVNYDAFMTSWDSSTVEEILEPCLFEEFYRMSTGEGVRTENDRIPAEEYERIMMIYFPATKEQLRRKCGYDAASGTYPYEMIFAVPYAPFGEVVDYTQNKDGTLTLIVDGVWIDRNMDCAFTNEIVVQPSADGTFRYLSNKCLSK
;
A
#
# COMPACT_ATOMS: atom_id res chain seq x y z
N MET A 1 -10.83 27.53 19.37
CA MET A 1 -11.53 27.79 18.09
C MET A 1 -11.29 26.55 17.26
N ASN A 2 -12.35 26.01 16.67
CA ASN A 2 -12.38 24.66 16.11
C ASN A 2 -11.29 24.48 15.06
N ALA A 3 -10.44 23.45 15.24
CA ALA A 3 -9.57 22.98 14.19
C ALA A 3 -10.42 22.63 12.95
N PRO A 4 -9.92 22.86 11.72
CA PRO A 4 -10.65 22.47 10.51
C PRO A 4 -10.88 20.96 10.54
N GLN A 5 -12.16 20.56 10.60
CA GLN A 5 -12.54 19.16 10.68
C GLN A 5 -12.35 18.52 9.30
N ARG A 6 -11.15 18.00 9.02
CA ARG A 6 -10.86 17.32 7.74
C ARG A 6 -11.62 15.99 7.66
N SER A 7 -12.06 15.62 6.46
CA SER A 7 -12.95 14.46 6.28
C SER A 7 -12.25 13.14 6.61
N SER A 8 -13.01 12.15 7.11
CA SER A 8 -12.51 10.77 7.37
C SER A 8 -11.86 10.12 6.12
N LYS A 9 -12.27 10.53 4.92
CA LYS A 9 -11.70 10.07 3.64
C LYS A 9 -10.25 10.53 3.44
N PHE A 10 -9.94 11.77 3.81
CA PHE A 10 -8.60 12.32 3.71
C PHE A 10 -7.63 11.57 4.62
N LEU A 11 -8.07 11.31 5.86
CA LEU A 11 -7.30 10.51 6.82
C LEU A 11 -6.98 9.13 6.23
N MET A 12 -7.98 8.41 5.70
CA MET A 12 -7.75 7.06 5.16
C MET A 12 -6.81 7.00 3.95
N PHE A 13 -6.85 8.00 3.06
CA PHE A 13 -5.94 8.10 1.90
C PHE A 13 -4.51 8.39 2.32
N ALA A 14 -4.30 9.41 3.15
CA ALA A 14 -2.99 9.75 3.71
C ALA A 14 -2.36 8.53 4.41
N LEU A 15 -3.17 7.78 5.15
CA LEU A 15 -2.76 6.55 5.84
C LEU A 15 -2.26 5.46 4.87
N THR A 16 -2.94 5.26 3.73
CA THR A 16 -2.58 4.22 2.76
C THR A 16 -1.28 4.55 2.04
N VAL A 17 -1.12 5.81 1.62
CA VAL A 17 0.10 6.30 0.97
C VAL A 17 1.28 6.21 1.94
N CYS A 18 1.11 6.68 3.18
CA CYS A 18 2.16 6.58 4.21
C CYS A 18 2.55 5.14 4.51
N ALA A 19 1.60 4.19 4.53
CA ALA A 19 1.90 2.78 4.74
C ALA A 19 2.81 2.21 3.63
N CYS A 20 2.54 2.50 2.36
CA CYS A 20 3.39 2.06 1.25
C CYS A 20 4.81 2.65 1.33
N PHE A 21 4.94 3.93 1.68
CA PHE A 21 6.24 4.57 1.84
C PHE A 21 7.00 4.06 3.06
N ALA A 22 6.31 3.78 4.16
CA ALA A 22 6.94 3.26 5.36
C ALA A 22 7.40 1.79 5.19
N MET A 23 6.65 0.97 4.43
CA MET A 23 7.08 -0.37 4.02
C MET A 23 8.36 -0.31 3.17
N ASN A 24 8.42 0.61 2.19
CA ASN A 24 9.63 0.85 1.41
C ASN A 24 10.79 1.36 2.28
N ALA A 25 10.52 2.29 3.20
CA ALA A 25 11.52 2.80 4.13
C ALA A 25 12.11 1.69 5.00
N CYS A 26 11.28 0.75 5.48
CA CYS A 26 11.76 -0.43 6.18
C CYS A 26 12.64 -1.32 5.31
N ALA A 27 12.20 -1.66 4.08
CA ALA A 27 12.97 -2.51 3.17
C ALA A 27 14.35 -1.88 2.84
N VAL A 28 14.38 -0.59 2.50
CA VAL A 28 15.62 0.14 2.18
C VAL A 28 16.56 0.20 3.39
N LYS A 29 16.03 0.57 4.56
CA LYS A 29 16.85 0.70 5.77
C LYS A 29 17.37 -0.66 6.25
N GLN A 30 16.58 -1.72 6.14
CA GLN A 30 17.00 -3.09 6.45
C GLN A 30 18.09 -3.57 5.49
N TYR A 31 17.98 -3.29 4.19
CA TYR A 31 19.05 -3.61 3.23
C TYR A 31 20.37 -2.92 3.59
N GLY A 32 20.32 -1.65 4.01
CA GLY A 32 21.49 -0.90 4.49
C GLY A 32 22.15 -1.49 5.74
N GLN A 33 21.42 -2.24 6.58
CA GLN A 33 22.00 -2.97 7.73
C GLN A 33 22.70 -4.28 7.31
N ASN A 34 22.22 -4.94 6.26
CA ASN A 34 22.72 -6.25 5.82
C ASN A 34 24.06 -6.19 5.05
N ASP A 35 24.52 -5.01 4.60
CA ASP A 35 25.83 -4.82 3.96
C ASP A 35 27.05 -5.05 4.89
N ILE A 36 26.81 -5.35 6.18
CA ILE A 36 27.86 -5.65 7.17
C ILE A 36 27.71 -7.05 7.79
N VAL A 37 27.26 -8.09 7.07
CA VAL A 37 27.62 -9.49 7.42
C VAL A 37 27.68 -10.35 6.16
N VAL A 38 28.89 -10.77 5.77
CA VAL A 38 29.09 -11.85 4.79
C VAL A 38 28.82 -13.19 5.49
N LEU A 39 27.80 -13.93 5.07
CA LEU A 39 27.70 -15.36 5.35
C LEU A 39 27.48 -16.18 4.07
N ASP A 40 28.44 -17.07 3.84
CA ASP A 40 28.58 -18.04 2.75
C ASP A 40 27.64 -19.23 2.97
N TYR A 41 26.63 -19.40 2.11
CA TYR A 41 25.75 -20.57 2.12
C TYR A 41 26.20 -21.59 1.08
N ARG A 42 27.01 -22.55 1.53
CA ARG A 42 27.15 -23.86 0.88
C ARG A 42 26.70 -24.96 1.83
N ALA A 43 25.61 -25.64 1.45
CA ALA A 43 25.57 -27.09 1.21
C ALA A 43 24.29 -27.79 1.71
N LEU A 44 23.67 -28.47 0.74
CA LEU A 44 23.04 -29.81 0.79
C LEU A 44 21.64 -29.96 1.40
N SER A 45 20.70 -30.07 0.47
CA SER A 45 19.46 -30.83 0.54
C SER A 45 19.65 -32.23 1.11
N LEU A 46 18.88 -32.57 2.14
CA LEU A 46 18.47 -33.94 2.44
C LEU A 46 16.96 -33.90 2.68
N GLU A 47 16.24 -34.73 1.92
CA GLU A 47 14.83 -35.02 2.15
C GLU A 47 14.62 -35.52 3.58
N THR A 48 13.63 -34.98 4.29
CA THR A 48 13.04 -35.65 5.45
C THR A 48 11.51 -35.56 5.44
N PRO A 49 10.82 -36.61 5.91
CA PRO A 49 9.41 -36.84 5.63
C PRO A 49 8.49 -36.14 6.63
N SER A 50 7.44 -35.50 6.12
CA SER A 50 6.35 -34.95 6.92
C SER A 50 5.67 -36.05 7.74
N GLY A 51 5.72 -35.91 9.07
CA GLY A 51 4.81 -36.63 9.95
C GLY A 51 3.57 -35.78 10.12
N SER A 52 2.57 -35.92 9.24
CA SER A 52 1.37 -35.08 9.25
C SER A 52 0.35 -35.53 10.30
N MET A 53 -0.17 -34.58 11.09
CA MET A 53 -1.58 -34.61 11.53
C MET A 53 -2.49 -34.71 10.30
N THR A 54 -3.60 -35.45 10.37
CA THR A 54 -4.50 -35.55 9.22
C THR A 54 -5.34 -34.28 9.09
N LYS A 55 -5.66 -33.85 7.85
CA LYS A 55 -6.46 -32.65 7.53
C LYS A 55 -7.84 -32.57 8.22
N GLY A 56 -8.31 -33.67 8.83
CA GLY A 56 -9.53 -33.73 9.65
C GLY A 56 -9.32 -33.37 11.12
N ASP A 57 -8.12 -33.63 11.67
CA ASP A 57 -7.77 -33.36 13.07
C ASP A 57 -7.52 -31.87 13.27
N GLU A 58 -6.81 -31.23 12.35
CA GLU A 58 -6.54 -29.78 12.32
C GLU A 58 -7.83 -28.94 12.30
N LYS A 59 -8.81 -29.32 11.46
CA LYS A 59 -10.13 -28.68 11.42
C LYS A 59 -10.91 -28.83 12.73
N THR A 60 -10.61 -29.84 13.52
CA THR A 60 -11.27 -30.08 14.82
C THR A 60 -10.63 -29.23 15.91
N GLU A 61 -9.30 -29.13 15.92
CA GLU A 61 -8.55 -28.26 16.84
C GLU A 61 -8.90 -26.78 16.66
N ILE A 62 -8.90 -26.27 15.41
CA ILE A 62 -9.25 -24.86 15.13
C ILE A 62 -10.66 -24.53 15.62
N LYS A 63 -11.62 -25.46 15.48
CA LYS A 63 -12.98 -25.29 16.00
C LYS A 63 -12.99 -25.20 17.52
N GLN A 64 -12.15 -25.96 18.21
CA GLN A 64 -12.02 -25.90 19.66
C GLN A 64 -11.41 -24.56 20.10
N ILE A 65 -10.32 -24.13 19.48
CA ILE A 65 -9.69 -22.82 19.75
C ILE A 65 -10.70 -21.69 19.54
N ASN A 66 -11.40 -21.67 18.41
CA ASN A 66 -12.42 -20.67 18.09
C ASN A 66 -13.57 -20.67 19.12
N ALA A 67 -13.98 -21.84 19.60
CA ALA A 67 -15.02 -21.98 20.63
C ALA A 67 -14.54 -21.40 21.97
N ILE A 68 -13.32 -21.73 22.41
CA ILE A 68 -12.71 -21.22 23.65
C ILE A 68 -12.64 -19.70 23.62
N ILE A 69 -12.09 -19.12 22.54
CA ILE A 69 -11.97 -17.67 22.39
C ILE A 69 -13.35 -17.01 22.37
N SER A 70 -14.31 -17.58 21.63
CA SER A 70 -15.67 -17.04 21.54
C SER A 70 -16.43 -17.08 22.86
N GLU A 71 -16.25 -18.14 23.67
CA GLU A 71 -16.86 -18.26 24.99
C GLU A 71 -16.23 -17.26 25.96
N ALA A 72 -14.90 -17.18 26.01
CA ALA A 72 -14.19 -16.20 26.83
C ALA A 72 -14.58 -14.75 26.50
N MET A 73 -14.77 -14.43 25.21
CA MET A 73 -15.26 -13.11 24.79
C MET A 73 -16.71 -12.85 25.23
N LYS A 74 -17.61 -13.85 25.13
CA LYS A 74 -19.01 -13.70 25.60
C LYS A 74 -19.07 -13.48 27.11
N ASP A 75 -18.28 -14.22 27.87
CA ASP A 75 -18.19 -14.09 29.33
C ASP A 75 -17.61 -12.74 29.74
N ALA A 76 -16.63 -12.24 28.99
CA ALA A 76 -16.07 -10.91 29.19
C ALA A 76 -17.08 -9.80 28.87
N ALA A 77 -17.82 -9.92 27.77
CA ALA A 77 -18.86 -8.96 27.37
C ALA A 77 -20.04 -8.91 28.35
N ALA A 78 -20.42 -10.05 28.94
CA ALA A 78 -21.47 -10.13 29.96
C ALA A 78 -21.14 -9.35 31.25
N GLN A 79 -19.86 -8.99 31.47
CA GLN A 79 -19.40 -8.25 32.66
C GLN A 79 -19.33 -6.71 32.45
N SER A 80 -19.79 -6.20 31.29
CA SER A 80 -20.15 -4.79 30.94
C SER A 80 -19.23 -3.63 31.38
N THR A 81 -18.00 -3.86 31.84
CA THR A 81 -17.10 -2.78 32.31
C THR A 81 -15.59 -3.10 32.17
N ALA A 82 -15.23 -4.25 31.59
CA ALA A 82 -13.82 -4.66 31.51
C ALA A 82 -13.06 -3.89 30.41
N ALA A 83 -11.89 -3.34 30.75
CA ALA A 83 -10.98 -2.73 29.78
C ALA A 83 -10.50 -3.76 28.73
N PRO A 84 -10.14 -3.34 27.50
CA PRO A 84 -9.74 -4.27 26.42
C PRO A 84 -8.66 -5.29 26.83
N LEU A 85 -7.63 -4.85 27.57
CA LEU A 85 -6.55 -5.74 28.03
C LEU A 85 -7.06 -6.85 28.97
N GLU A 86 -8.04 -6.57 29.83
CA GLU A 86 -8.61 -7.57 30.74
C GLU A 86 -9.42 -8.65 29.99
N ILE A 87 -9.96 -8.29 28.83
CA ILE A 87 -10.66 -9.23 27.96
C ILE A 87 -9.66 -10.15 27.28
N ILE A 88 -8.58 -9.59 26.73
CA ILE A 88 -7.48 -10.38 26.18
C ILE A 88 -6.87 -11.30 27.25
N ARG A 89 -6.69 -10.80 28.48
CA ARG A 89 -6.20 -11.58 29.63
C ARG A 89 -7.10 -12.78 29.91
N LYS A 90 -8.42 -12.62 29.87
CA LYS A 90 -9.38 -13.73 30.03
C LYS A 90 -9.27 -14.75 28.89
N VAL A 91 -9.14 -14.29 27.65
CA VAL A 91 -8.95 -15.17 26.48
C VAL A 91 -7.67 -15.98 26.60
N VAL A 92 -6.53 -15.31 26.89
CA VAL A 92 -5.23 -15.95 27.08
C VAL A 92 -5.27 -16.96 28.23
N THR A 93 -5.94 -16.61 29.34
CA THR A 93 -6.12 -17.52 30.48
C THR A 93 -6.95 -18.74 30.09
N ALA A 94 -8.08 -18.56 29.40
CA ALA A 94 -8.95 -19.65 28.98
C ALA A 94 -8.24 -20.61 28.00
N LEU A 95 -7.43 -20.09 27.08
CA LEU A 95 -6.56 -20.91 26.22
C LEU A 95 -5.55 -21.72 27.04
N GLY A 96 -4.92 -21.09 28.03
CA GLY A 96 -4.00 -21.73 28.96
C GLY A 96 -4.64 -22.86 29.78
N GLU A 97 -5.84 -22.64 30.31
CA GLU A 97 -6.63 -23.65 31.03
C GLU A 97 -7.00 -24.86 30.15
N ASN A 98 -7.07 -24.65 28.83
CA ASN A 98 -7.29 -25.70 27.84
C ASN A 98 -5.98 -26.30 27.29
N GLY A 99 -4.83 -25.97 27.87
CA GLY A 99 -3.55 -26.62 27.60
C GLY A 99 -2.69 -25.98 26.51
N TYR A 100 -3.11 -24.86 25.91
CA TYR A 100 -2.33 -24.16 24.89
C TYR A 100 -1.29 -23.22 25.53
N ALA A 101 -0.12 -23.07 24.92
CA ALA A 101 0.76 -21.96 25.23
C ALA A 101 0.22 -20.70 24.56
N ALA A 102 -0.29 -19.75 25.34
CA ALA A 102 -0.98 -18.57 24.82
C ALA A 102 -0.48 -17.26 25.43
N ILE A 103 -0.39 -16.23 24.60
CA ILE A 103 0.07 -14.87 24.94
C ILE A 103 -0.71 -13.83 24.12
N ASP A 104 -0.62 -12.55 24.48
CA ASP A 104 -1.10 -11.44 23.67
C ASP A 104 -0.05 -10.92 22.67
N GLY A 105 -0.52 -10.20 21.65
CA GLY A 105 0.31 -9.57 20.62
C GLY A 105 1.42 -8.67 21.17
N GLU A 106 1.12 -7.93 22.24
CA GLU A 106 1.97 -6.86 22.77
C GLU A 106 2.86 -7.33 23.94
N ASN A 107 2.89 -8.65 24.21
CA ASN A 107 3.58 -9.24 25.35
C ASN A 107 3.22 -8.59 26.70
N GLN A 108 1.99 -8.08 26.90
CA GLN A 108 1.55 -7.44 28.14
C GLN A 108 0.93 -8.43 29.14
N ILE A 109 0.68 -9.67 28.74
CA ILE A 109 0.19 -10.76 29.59
C ILE A 109 1.25 -11.87 29.63
N ASN A 110 1.45 -12.47 30.79
CA ASN A 110 2.40 -13.59 30.91
C ASN A 110 1.93 -14.79 30.08
N LEU A 111 2.86 -15.39 29.35
CA LEU A 111 2.64 -16.61 28.57
C LEU A 111 2.09 -17.73 29.45
N THR A 112 0.95 -18.29 29.06
CA THR A 112 0.42 -19.50 29.70
C THR A 112 1.19 -20.74 29.24
N ASN A 113 1.28 -21.76 30.08
CA ASN A 113 1.97 -23.02 29.76
C ASN A 113 3.42 -22.86 29.24
N ALA A 114 4.16 -21.84 29.72
CA ALA A 114 5.53 -21.51 29.29
C ALA A 114 6.53 -22.68 29.35
N ALA A 115 6.29 -23.68 30.22
CA ALA A 115 7.09 -24.90 30.28
C ALA A 115 7.13 -25.66 28.93
N GLN A 116 6.02 -25.66 28.17
CA GLN A 116 5.98 -26.29 26.84
C GLN A 116 6.98 -25.63 25.88
N VAL A 117 7.08 -24.29 25.90
CA VAL A 117 8.02 -23.53 25.08
C VAL A 117 9.47 -23.80 25.50
N ILE A 118 9.73 -23.85 26.81
CA ILE A 118 11.06 -24.17 27.35
C ILE A 118 11.49 -25.60 26.98
N ASP A 119 10.58 -26.57 27.11
CA ASP A 119 10.84 -27.97 26.76
C ASP A 119 11.12 -28.13 25.26
N PHE A 120 10.40 -27.41 24.39
CA PHE A 120 10.68 -27.38 22.97
C PHE A 120 12.05 -26.75 22.67
N CYS A 121 12.41 -25.63 23.30
CA CYS A 121 13.75 -25.02 23.15
C CYS A 121 14.88 -25.98 23.58
N ASN A 122 14.66 -26.75 24.64
CA ASN A 122 15.58 -27.80 25.09
C ASN A 122 15.68 -28.93 24.06
N ALA A 123 14.56 -29.33 23.44
CA ALA A 123 14.54 -30.35 22.39
C ALA A 123 15.29 -29.89 21.13
N VAL A 124 15.11 -28.64 20.69
CA VAL A 124 15.88 -28.03 19.59
C VAL A 124 17.38 -28.09 19.89
N SER A 125 17.78 -27.65 21.09
CA SER A 125 19.19 -27.68 21.53
C SER A 125 19.76 -29.11 21.60
N ALA A 126 18.93 -30.07 21.99
CA ALA A 126 19.29 -31.49 22.06
C ALA A 126 19.18 -32.21 20.71
N LYS A 127 18.79 -31.52 19.63
CA LYS A 127 18.54 -32.08 18.29
C LYS A 127 17.50 -33.22 18.29
N GLN A 128 16.51 -33.11 19.16
CA GLN A 128 15.43 -34.09 19.28
C GLN A 128 14.24 -33.65 18.44
N ARG A 129 13.41 -34.64 18.06
CA ARG A 129 12.12 -34.37 17.43
C ARG A 129 11.11 -33.90 18.47
N ALA A 130 10.50 -32.76 18.23
CA ALA A 130 9.43 -32.19 19.07
C ALA A 130 8.52 -31.28 18.24
N GLU A 131 7.36 -30.98 18.80
CA GLU A 131 6.33 -30.12 18.21
C GLU A 131 5.83 -29.15 19.30
N LEU A 132 5.46 -27.93 18.92
CA LEU A 132 4.97 -26.89 19.83
C LEU A 132 3.93 -26.03 19.12
N THR A 133 2.84 -25.69 19.81
CA THR A 133 1.87 -24.70 19.34
C THR A 133 1.86 -23.49 20.26
N ILE A 134 2.03 -22.29 19.70
CA ILE A 134 1.83 -21.01 20.41
C ILE A 134 0.65 -20.27 19.79
N ILE A 135 -0.27 -19.78 20.62
CA ILE A 135 -1.39 -18.94 20.20
C ILE A 135 -1.14 -17.51 20.67
N GLN A 136 -1.02 -16.58 19.72
CA GLN A 136 -0.87 -15.16 19.99
C GLN A 136 -2.18 -14.42 19.71
N VAL A 137 -2.79 -13.86 20.75
CA VAL A 137 -4.08 -13.16 20.69
C VAL A 137 -3.86 -11.69 20.36
N ILE A 138 -4.45 -11.20 19.26
CA ILE A 138 -4.24 -9.85 18.76
C ILE A 138 -5.45 -8.96 19.08
N GLY A 139 -5.24 -7.94 19.92
CA GLY A 139 -6.23 -6.91 20.23
C GLY A 139 -6.54 -6.00 19.04
N SER A 140 -7.64 -5.25 19.12
CA SER A 140 -8.03 -4.27 18.08
C SER A 140 -7.08 -3.07 17.97
N ASP A 141 -6.33 -2.77 19.04
CA ASP A 141 -5.29 -1.74 19.07
C ASP A 141 -3.91 -2.26 18.61
N GLY A 142 -3.81 -3.56 18.28
CA GLY A 142 -2.56 -4.24 17.90
C GLY A 142 -2.19 -4.13 16.42
N LEU A 143 -0.86 -4.21 16.16
CA LEU A 143 -0.16 -4.15 14.87
C LEU A 143 -0.17 -2.80 14.10
N TYR A 144 -1.17 -1.92 14.29
CA TYR A 144 -1.25 -0.61 13.63
C TYR A 144 -1.10 0.60 14.57
N GLY A 145 -1.02 0.38 15.88
CA GLY A 145 -0.80 1.45 16.87
C GLY A 145 0.58 2.14 16.76
N ALA A 146 1.54 1.47 16.10
CA ALA A 146 2.90 1.95 15.84
C ALA A 146 2.96 3.31 15.12
N PHE A 147 1.93 3.68 14.37
CA PHE A 147 1.85 4.93 13.61
C PHE A 147 0.99 6.03 14.25
N GLY A 148 0.60 5.90 15.52
CA GLY A 148 -0.32 6.88 16.13
C GLY A 148 -1.70 6.89 15.44
N HIS A 149 -2.09 5.78 14.81
CA HIS A 149 -3.39 5.63 14.20
C HIS A 149 -4.44 5.37 15.28
N ALA A 150 -4.97 6.44 15.86
CA ALA A 150 -6.38 6.43 16.24
C ALA A 150 -7.19 6.28 14.95
N GLN A 151 -7.37 5.04 14.49
CA GLN A 151 -8.39 4.74 13.49
C GLN A 151 -9.72 5.30 14.01
N SER A 152 -10.42 5.96 13.09
CA SER A 152 -11.74 6.56 13.22
C SER A 152 -12.66 5.88 14.25
N GLY A 153 -13.49 6.66 14.93
CA GLY A 153 -14.46 6.23 15.96
C GLY A 153 -15.47 5.14 15.60
N ALA A 154 -15.30 4.42 14.49
CA ALA A 154 -15.94 3.15 14.17
C ALA A 154 -15.14 1.92 14.64
N ALA A 155 -13.80 2.00 14.80
CA ALA A 155 -12.97 0.88 15.27
C ALA A 155 -13.10 0.59 16.78
N GLN A 156 -13.74 1.50 17.52
CA GLN A 156 -13.99 1.37 18.96
C GLN A 156 -15.09 0.35 19.33
N ALA A 157 -15.69 -0.30 18.33
CA ALA A 157 -16.73 -1.32 18.55
C ALA A 157 -16.19 -2.75 18.75
N HIS A 158 -14.89 -3.01 18.51
CA HIS A 158 -14.35 -4.36 18.48
C HIS A 158 -13.16 -4.50 19.43
N MET A 159 -13.14 -5.55 20.24
CA MET A 159 -12.16 -5.74 21.34
C MET A 159 -11.01 -6.71 20.96
N LEU A 160 -11.11 -7.34 19.78
CA LEU A 160 -10.15 -8.34 19.28
C LEU A 160 -10.10 -8.28 17.75
N GLN A 161 -8.89 -8.27 17.17
CA GLN A 161 -8.69 -8.33 15.72
C GLN A 161 -8.68 -9.78 15.21
N GLY A 162 -8.05 -10.67 15.96
CA GLY A 162 -7.84 -12.05 15.56
C GLY A 162 -6.85 -12.78 16.47
N TYR A 163 -6.34 -13.91 16.02
CA TYR A 163 -5.20 -14.58 16.65
C TYR A 163 -4.29 -15.22 15.61
N GLN A 164 -3.01 -15.30 15.93
CA GLN A 164 -2.02 -16.07 15.18
C GLN A 164 -1.80 -17.40 15.88
N LYS A 165 -1.83 -18.49 15.12
CA LYS A 165 -1.41 -19.82 15.56
C LYS A 165 -0.06 -20.12 14.92
N TYR A 166 0.93 -20.38 15.74
CA TYR A 166 2.25 -20.84 15.31
C TYR A 166 2.40 -22.30 15.69
N ASP A 167 2.59 -23.17 14.71
CA ASP A 167 2.97 -24.56 14.91
C ASP A 167 4.44 -24.74 14.53
N PHE A 168 5.26 -25.13 15.49
CA PHE A 168 6.68 -25.35 15.32
C PHE A 168 6.99 -26.84 15.31
N HIS A 169 7.86 -27.24 14.38
CA HIS A 169 8.35 -28.60 14.23
C HIS A 169 9.88 -28.55 14.25
N THR A 170 10.50 -29.35 15.14
CA THR A 170 11.95 -29.48 15.15
C THR A 170 12.38 -30.89 14.76
N GLN A 171 13.40 -30.97 13.90
CA GLN A 171 14.15 -32.18 13.61
C GLN A 171 15.64 -31.85 13.45
N ASP A 172 16.49 -32.63 14.12
CA ASP A 172 17.96 -32.47 14.09
C ASP A 172 18.48 -31.07 14.49
N GLY A 173 17.66 -30.31 15.23
CA GLY A 173 17.94 -28.94 15.69
C GLY A 173 17.56 -27.85 14.70
N THR A 174 16.94 -28.20 13.56
CA THR A 174 16.32 -27.25 12.64
C THR A 174 14.86 -27.05 13.03
N VAL A 175 14.36 -25.82 12.99
CA VAL A 175 12.96 -25.48 13.26
C VAL A 175 12.27 -25.07 11.97
N GLU A 176 11.17 -25.76 11.66
CA GLU A 176 10.19 -25.39 10.64
C GLU A 176 8.94 -24.88 11.35
N LEU A 177 8.25 -23.89 10.78
CA LEU A 177 7.05 -23.35 11.40
C LEU A 177 5.97 -23.01 10.39
N ASP A 178 4.72 -23.26 10.80
CA ASP A 178 3.50 -22.91 10.11
C ASP A 178 2.77 -21.83 10.93
N ARG A 179 2.53 -20.66 10.32
CA ARG A 179 1.76 -19.56 10.93
C ARG A 179 0.45 -19.38 10.19
N ASN A 180 -0.65 -19.51 10.92
CA ASN A 180 -1.99 -19.15 10.43
C ASN A 180 -2.50 -17.91 11.17
N PHE A 181 -2.99 -16.91 10.44
CA PHE A 181 -3.69 -15.77 11.03
C PHE A 181 -5.21 -15.90 10.82
N TYR A 182 -5.93 -15.95 11.94
CA TYR A 182 -7.38 -16.06 11.98
C TYR A 182 -7.98 -14.71 12.38
N GLN A 183 -8.65 -14.05 11.44
CA GLN A 183 -9.28 -12.76 11.65
C GLN A 183 -10.71 -12.94 12.14
N TYR A 184 -11.12 -12.14 13.13
CA TYR A 184 -12.49 -12.14 13.63
C TYR A 184 -13.45 -11.52 12.60
N SER A 185 -14.55 -12.21 12.29
CA SER A 185 -15.60 -11.74 11.36
C SER A 185 -16.98 -11.77 12.03
N GLN A 186 -17.64 -10.62 12.08
CA GLN A 186 -19.00 -10.50 12.64
C GLN A 186 -20.09 -10.97 11.67
N ASP A 187 -19.80 -11.00 10.37
CA ASP A 187 -20.78 -11.29 9.32
C ASP A 187 -21.05 -12.78 9.12
N ASN A 188 -20.33 -13.65 9.84
CA ASN A 188 -20.47 -15.10 9.74
C ASN A 188 -20.88 -15.75 11.08
N PRO A 189 -22.18 -16.00 11.30
CA PRO A 189 -22.69 -16.57 12.54
C PRO A 189 -22.19 -17.98 12.87
N ASP A 190 -21.71 -18.73 11.85
CA ASP A 190 -21.30 -20.14 11.98
C ASP A 190 -19.77 -20.31 12.09
N GLN A 191 -18.98 -19.29 11.76
CA GLN A 191 -17.51 -19.27 11.88
C GLN A 191 -17.03 -17.86 12.25
N ASN A 192 -16.96 -17.58 13.55
CA ASN A 192 -16.51 -16.28 14.10
C ASN A 192 -15.09 -15.85 13.66
N PHE A 193 -14.32 -16.74 13.05
CA PHE A 193 -12.97 -16.48 12.56
C PHE A 193 -12.79 -17.01 11.14
N THR A 194 -12.21 -16.19 10.26
CA THR A 194 -11.80 -16.56 8.90
C THR A 194 -10.29 -16.56 8.80
N VAL A 195 -9.72 -17.56 8.13
CA VAL A 195 -8.27 -17.57 7.82
C VAL A 195 -7.99 -16.40 6.87
N LYS A 196 -7.14 -15.46 7.31
CA LYS A 196 -6.70 -14.33 6.50
C LYS A 196 -5.43 -14.68 5.74
N ASP A 197 -4.51 -15.39 6.39
CA ASP A 197 -3.21 -15.75 5.82
C ASP A 197 -2.67 -17.06 6.45
N THR A 198 -1.90 -17.79 5.66
CA THR A 198 -1.16 -19.01 6.07
C THR A 198 0.22 -18.96 5.44
N VAL A 199 1.26 -19.02 6.27
CA VAL A 199 2.65 -19.01 5.80
C VAL A 199 3.42 -20.15 6.45
N SER A 200 4.37 -20.71 5.71
CA SER A 200 5.22 -21.81 6.17
C SER A 200 6.65 -21.48 5.79
N TYR A 201 7.57 -21.55 6.75
CA TYR A 201 8.99 -21.31 6.48
C TYR A 201 9.89 -22.00 7.50
N ARG A 202 11.16 -22.14 7.11
CA ARG A 202 12.22 -22.59 8.01
C ARG A 202 12.77 -21.38 8.77
N ALA A 203 12.88 -21.50 10.08
CA ALA A 203 13.48 -20.45 10.90
C ALA A 203 14.99 -20.33 10.60
N ASP A 204 15.44 -19.12 10.28
CA ASP A 204 16.86 -18.76 10.19
C ASP A 204 17.38 -18.21 11.53
N LEU A 205 16.48 -17.65 12.34
CA LEU A 205 16.68 -17.26 13.72
C LEU A 205 15.87 -18.15 14.65
N TRP A 206 16.53 -18.74 15.64
CA TRP A 206 15.87 -19.40 16.77
C TRP A 206 16.70 -19.27 18.04
N GLN A 207 16.24 -18.48 19.01
CA GLN A 207 17.00 -18.20 20.21
C GLN A 207 16.11 -17.96 21.43
N TYR A 208 16.34 -18.75 22.49
CA TYR A 208 15.85 -18.42 23.83
C TYR A 208 16.90 -17.59 24.58
N THR A 209 16.56 -16.35 24.91
CA THR A 209 17.48 -15.35 25.47
C THR A 209 17.55 -15.42 27.00
N GLN A 210 18.62 -14.85 27.56
CA GLN A 210 18.79 -14.75 29.03
C GLN A 210 17.76 -13.80 29.66
N ASP A 211 17.31 -12.79 28.91
CA ASP A 211 16.25 -11.88 29.32
C ASP A 211 14.86 -12.56 29.27
N GLY A 212 14.78 -13.81 28.80
CA GLY A 212 13.60 -14.68 28.86
C GLY A 212 12.62 -14.50 27.69
N TYR A 213 13.13 -14.10 26.53
CA TYR A 213 12.41 -14.05 25.27
C TYR A 213 12.77 -15.24 24.38
N LEU A 214 11.78 -15.80 23.68
CA LEU A 214 12.01 -16.60 22.49
C LEU A 214 11.98 -15.66 21.28
N LEU A 215 13.12 -15.52 20.62
CA LEU A 215 13.26 -14.81 19.35
C LEU A 215 13.28 -15.84 18.24
N PHE A 216 12.44 -15.63 17.23
CA PHE A 216 12.45 -16.45 16.04
C PHE A 216 12.12 -15.60 14.81
N GLY A 217 12.59 -16.05 13.68
CA GLY A 217 12.34 -15.38 12.41
C GLY A 217 12.75 -16.23 11.23
N GLY A 218 12.38 -15.74 10.06
CA GLY A 218 12.66 -16.34 8.77
C GLY A 218 12.04 -15.54 7.64
N SER A 219 12.20 -16.03 6.42
CA SER A 219 11.64 -15.42 5.23
C SER A 219 10.62 -16.35 4.58
N TYR A 220 9.57 -15.76 4.03
CA TYR A 220 8.56 -16.44 3.23
C TYR A 220 8.20 -15.59 2.01
N PHE A 221 7.82 -16.26 0.93
CA PHE A 221 7.38 -15.56 -0.26
C PHE A 221 5.97 -14.98 -0.05
N SER A 222 5.83 -13.67 -0.24
CA SER A 222 4.54 -12.97 -0.28
C SER A 222 4.50 -12.15 -1.55
N GLU A 223 3.56 -12.44 -2.44
CA GLU A 223 3.40 -11.74 -3.72
C GLU A 223 3.25 -10.22 -3.49
N ASP A 224 2.37 -9.82 -2.58
CA ASP A 224 2.13 -8.42 -2.24
C ASP A 224 3.39 -7.71 -1.72
N TYR A 225 4.17 -8.38 -0.86
CA TYR A 225 5.41 -7.79 -0.31
C TYR A 225 6.55 -7.78 -1.33
N TYR A 226 6.65 -8.83 -2.16
CA TYR A 226 7.69 -8.96 -3.16
C TYR A 226 7.53 -7.93 -4.29
N ILE A 227 6.30 -7.64 -4.72
CA ILE A 227 6.00 -6.57 -5.69
C ILE A 227 6.53 -5.22 -5.21
N ILE A 228 6.50 -4.97 -3.90
CA ILE A 228 6.89 -3.67 -3.31
C ILE A 228 8.39 -3.64 -2.98
N SER A 229 8.92 -4.69 -2.36
CA SER A 229 10.27 -4.69 -1.75
C SER A 229 11.35 -5.38 -2.58
N LEU A 230 10.95 -6.18 -3.58
CA LEU A 230 11.83 -7.07 -4.36
C LEU A 230 12.57 -8.11 -3.52
N THR A 231 12.03 -8.43 -2.34
CA THR A 231 12.59 -9.41 -1.40
C THR A 231 11.48 -10.27 -0.80
N ASP A 232 11.84 -11.46 -0.32
CA ASP A 232 10.91 -12.27 0.48
C ASP A 232 10.47 -11.49 1.73
N ALA A 233 9.22 -11.69 2.15
CA ALA A 233 8.73 -11.13 3.38
C ALA A 233 9.48 -11.77 4.55
N SER A 234 10.14 -10.92 5.34
CA SER A 234 10.77 -11.37 6.58
C SER A 234 9.75 -11.29 7.71
N GLU A 235 9.70 -12.33 8.54
CA GLU A 235 8.99 -12.32 9.81
C GLU A 235 10.00 -12.43 10.94
N TYR A 236 9.91 -11.51 11.90
CA TYR A 236 10.68 -11.55 13.13
C TYR A 236 9.73 -11.36 14.31
N ALA A 237 9.76 -12.30 15.25
CA ALA A 237 8.90 -12.30 16.41
C ALA A 237 9.72 -12.43 17.70
N ALA A 238 9.24 -11.76 18.75
CA ALA A 238 9.75 -11.90 20.11
C ALA A 238 8.60 -12.26 21.06
N VAL A 239 8.64 -13.46 21.62
CA VAL A 239 7.65 -13.96 22.58
C VAL A 239 8.26 -13.93 23.99
N ARG A 240 7.63 -13.20 24.92
CA ARG A 240 8.05 -13.15 26.32
C ARG A 240 7.67 -14.44 27.05
N VAL A 241 8.61 -15.39 27.15
CA VAL A 241 8.36 -16.71 27.75
C VAL A 241 8.49 -16.67 29.27
N ALA A 242 9.54 -16.05 29.80
CA ALA A 242 9.69 -15.93 31.25
C ALA A 242 8.73 -14.85 31.78
N PRO A 243 8.13 -15.05 32.97
CA PRO A 243 7.20 -14.08 33.52
C PRO A 243 7.92 -12.78 33.87
N LEU A 244 7.22 -11.67 33.69
CA LEU A 244 7.63 -10.35 34.16
C LEU A 244 6.73 -9.94 35.35
N ASP A 245 7.30 -9.13 36.25
CA ASP A 245 6.56 -8.55 37.37
C ASP A 245 5.39 -7.68 36.88
N GLU A 246 4.21 -7.89 37.46
CA GLU A 246 2.97 -7.21 37.02
C GLU A 246 3.07 -5.69 37.24
N GLN A 247 3.77 -5.24 38.29
CA GLN A 247 3.97 -3.82 38.53
C GLN A 247 4.81 -3.19 37.42
N CYS A 248 5.85 -3.88 36.94
CA CYS A 248 6.63 -3.41 35.78
C CYS A 248 5.76 -3.27 34.52
N ARG A 249 4.83 -4.20 34.28
CA ARG A 249 3.88 -4.14 33.15
C ARG A 249 2.95 -2.93 33.27
N GLU A 250 2.39 -2.69 34.45
CA GLU A 250 1.54 -1.52 34.72
C GLU A 250 2.30 -0.21 34.48
N LEU A 251 3.54 -0.13 34.96
CA LEU A 251 4.40 1.04 34.75
C LEU A 251 4.73 1.25 33.26
N ASN A 252 4.98 0.18 32.51
CA ASN A 252 5.23 0.24 31.08
C ASN A 252 4.01 0.78 30.31
N LEU A 253 2.85 0.17 30.55
CA LEU A 253 1.56 0.54 29.95
C LEU A 253 1.20 2.01 30.21
N ARG A 254 1.47 2.48 31.44
CA ARG A 254 1.05 3.81 31.87
C ARG A 254 2.01 4.93 31.48
N TYR A 255 3.32 4.67 31.52
CA TYR A 255 4.32 5.74 31.46
C TYR A 255 5.27 5.65 30.27
N ILE A 256 5.37 4.52 29.56
CA ILE A 256 6.34 4.37 28.45
C ILE A 256 5.63 4.13 27.13
N GLN A 257 4.73 3.15 27.09
CA GLN A 257 4.04 2.73 25.88
C GLN A 257 3.25 3.84 25.17
N PRO A 258 2.60 4.80 25.87
CA PRO A 258 1.85 5.88 25.20
C PRO A 258 2.71 6.75 24.28
N VAL A 259 4.00 6.90 24.59
CA VAL A 259 4.94 7.68 23.76
C VAL A 259 5.77 6.78 22.84
N GLY A 260 6.29 5.67 23.37
CA GLY A 260 7.09 4.71 22.61
C GLY A 260 8.34 5.32 21.95
N TYR A 261 8.88 4.61 20.95
CA TYR A 261 10.09 5.02 20.21
C TYR A 261 9.83 5.52 18.78
N ALA A 262 8.56 5.69 18.40
CA ALA A 262 8.15 6.02 17.05
C ALA A 262 7.97 7.53 16.88
N CYS A 263 8.44 8.10 15.78
CA CYS A 263 8.26 9.49 15.36
C CYS A 263 8.54 10.53 16.47
N ASN A 264 9.42 10.23 17.42
CA ASN A 264 9.82 11.11 18.52
C ASN A 264 11.16 10.66 19.10
N ASN A 265 11.75 11.48 19.99
CA ASN A 265 13.01 11.15 20.63
C ASN A 265 13.04 11.25 22.15
N LEU A 266 11.89 11.22 22.83
CA LEU A 266 11.84 11.34 24.30
C LEU A 266 12.74 10.33 25.01
N PHE A 267 12.76 9.10 24.52
CA PHE A 267 13.54 7.99 25.08
C PHE A 267 14.79 7.64 24.27
N LEU A 268 15.07 8.38 23.18
CA LEU A 268 16.17 8.13 22.25
C LEU A 268 17.35 9.09 22.40
N VAL A 269 17.26 10.05 23.32
CA VAL A 269 18.36 10.97 23.67
C VAL A 269 18.46 11.18 25.17
N ASN A 270 19.65 11.56 25.64
CA ASN A 270 19.83 11.98 27.03
C ASN A 270 19.35 13.43 27.20
N TRP A 271 18.50 13.66 28.20
CA TRP A 271 17.98 14.98 28.56
C TRP A 271 17.52 15.01 30.02
N ASP A 272 17.46 16.21 30.60
CA ASP A 272 16.87 16.46 31.92
C ASP A 272 16.20 17.85 31.95
N GLU A 273 15.60 18.22 33.09
CA GLU A 273 14.94 19.53 33.25
C GLU A 273 15.88 20.75 33.07
N THR A 274 17.20 20.55 33.05
CA THR A 274 18.19 21.60 32.80
C THR A 274 18.60 21.71 31.34
N ASP A 275 18.50 20.62 30.57
CA ASP A 275 18.84 20.57 29.16
C ASP A 275 17.86 19.71 28.33
N PHE A 276 16.94 20.40 27.66
CA PHE A 276 16.01 19.81 26.68
C PHE A 276 16.55 19.86 25.24
N ALA A 277 17.82 20.19 25.01
CA ALA A 277 18.26 20.69 23.71
C ALA A 277 18.17 19.73 22.53
N LYS A 278 18.14 18.44 22.80
CA LYS A 278 18.02 17.42 21.76
C LYS A 278 16.58 16.98 21.49
N LEU A 279 15.60 17.40 22.31
CA LEU A 279 14.22 16.98 22.13
C LEU A 279 13.56 17.70 20.96
N ASP A 280 12.86 16.92 20.14
CA ASP A 280 12.01 17.45 19.08
C ASP A 280 10.61 17.75 19.66
N LEU A 281 10.35 19.03 19.92
CA LEU A 281 9.12 19.45 20.60
C LEU A 281 7.87 19.34 19.71
N ASN A 282 8.03 19.29 18.39
CA ASN A 282 6.91 19.10 17.47
C ASN A 282 6.48 17.62 17.47
N ASP A 283 7.43 16.70 17.44
CA ASP A 283 7.16 15.27 17.60
C ASP A 283 6.51 14.95 18.96
N LEU A 284 7.01 15.57 20.04
CA LEU A 284 6.45 15.38 21.37
C LEU A 284 5.06 15.98 21.50
N PHE A 285 4.79 17.11 20.83
CA PHE A 285 3.44 17.65 20.76
C PHE A 285 2.47 16.62 20.16
N ASP A 286 2.84 15.94 19.08
CA ASP A 286 1.98 14.91 18.47
C ASP A 286 1.73 13.71 19.38
N ARG A 287 2.72 13.32 20.19
CA ARG A 287 2.59 12.23 21.16
C ARG A 287 1.77 12.63 22.38
N PHE A 288 1.91 13.86 22.87
CA PHE A 288 1.21 14.34 24.06
C PHE A 288 -0.21 14.82 23.77
N TYR A 289 -0.51 15.28 22.55
CA TYR A 289 -1.85 15.78 22.19
C TYR A 289 -2.98 14.78 22.52
N PRO A 290 -2.93 13.50 22.10
CA PRO A 290 -3.97 12.53 22.45
C PRO A 290 -4.00 12.19 23.94
N MET A 291 -2.88 12.31 24.65
CA MET A 291 -2.83 12.08 26.10
C MET A 291 -3.52 13.19 26.89
N VAL A 292 -3.56 14.42 26.36
CA VAL A 292 -4.25 15.57 26.98
C VAL A 292 -5.71 15.67 26.54
N SER A 293 -6.01 15.36 25.28
CA SER A 293 -7.31 15.64 24.67
C SER A 293 -8.21 14.42 24.49
N ASP A 294 -7.70 13.20 24.70
CA ASP A 294 -8.34 11.93 24.33
C ASP A 294 -8.74 11.84 22.83
N GLU A 295 -8.16 12.68 21.96
CA GLU A 295 -8.39 12.74 20.52
C GLU A 295 -7.06 12.81 19.75
N PRO A 296 -6.97 12.25 18.53
CA PRO A 296 -5.78 12.41 17.70
C PRO A 296 -5.51 13.88 17.35
N SER A 297 -4.23 14.21 17.13
CA SER A 297 -3.81 15.54 16.70
C SER A 297 -4.53 15.94 15.40
N PRO A 298 -5.23 17.10 15.35
CA PRO A 298 -5.90 17.56 14.13
C PRO A 298 -4.92 18.16 13.11
N TYR A 299 -3.65 18.29 13.47
CA TYR A 299 -2.59 18.90 12.67
C TYR A 299 -1.87 17.83 11.86
N VAL A 300 -2.40 17.55 10.67
CA VAL A 300 -1.93 16.45 9.79
C VAL A 300 -1.34 17.00 8.50
N LEU A 301 -0.59 16.18 7.76
CA LEU A 301 -0.07 16.53 6.42
C LEU A 301 -1.17 16.98 5.45
N ASP A 302 -0.79 17.64 4.36
CA ASP A 302 -1.75 18.16 3.35
C ASP A 302 -2.37 17.06 2.47
N GLU A 303 -3.47 17.38 1.75
CA GLU A 303 -4.09 16.49 0.75
C GLU A 303 -3.10 16.12 -0.35
N ASN A 304 -2.28 17.07 -0.75
CA ASN A 304 -1.13 16.84 -1.59
C ASN A 304 0.10 16.58 -0.71
N PRO A 305 0.62 15.34 -0.61
CA PRO A 305 1.79 15.04 0.22
C PRO A 305 3.08 15.72 -0.27
N ASN A 306 3.07 16.29 -1.49
CA ASN A 306 4.16 17.12 -2.01
C ASN A 306 4.06 18.57 -1.55
N ASP A 307 2.93 19.02 -1.01
CA ASP A 307 2.78 20.37 -0.46
C ASP A 307 3.07 20.33 1.05
N GLY A 308 4.07 21.09 1.47
CA GLY A 308 4.33 21.27 2.89
C GLY A 308 3.27 22.17 3.52
N ILE A 309 2.80 21.83 4.72
CA ILE A 309 1.89 22.68 5.52
C ILE A 309 2.57 23.16 6.80
N VAL A 310 2.24 24.39 7.21
CA VAL A 310 2.68 24.98 8.49
C VAL A 310 1.44 25.51 9.18
N TYR A 311 1.09 24.89 10.30
CA TYR A 311 -0.01 25.34 11.15
C TYR A 311 0.44 26.43 12.09
N ARG A 312 -0.48 27.35 12.38
CA ARG A 312 -0.31 28.38 13.41
C ARG A 312 -1.09 27.95 14.66
N ILE A 313 -0.43 27.18 15.54
CA ILE A 313 -1.05 26.67 16.77
C ILE A 313 -0.98 27.76 17.84
N SER A 314 -2.09 28.01 18.54
CA SER A 314 -2.10 29.04 19.59
C SER A 314 -1.09 28.71 20.70
N GLU A 315 -0.45 29.73 21.27
CA GLU A 315 0.51 29.52 22.37
C GLU A 315 -0.11 28.78 23.55
N LYS A 316 -1.39 29.03 23.81
CA LYS A 316 -2.11 28.40 24.93
C LYS A 316 -2.23 26.90 24.72
N GLU A 317 -2.48 26.46 23.50
CA GLU A 317 -2.68 25.05 23.17
C GLU A 317 -1.35 24.31 23.12
N PHE A 318 -0.38 24.82 22.34
CA PHE A 318 0.93 24.18 22.21
C PHE A 318 1.65 24.10 23.56
N GLU A 319 1.69 25.20 24.32
CA GLU A 319 2.33 25.22 25.63
C GLU A 319 1.59 24.30 26.62
N HIS A 320 0.25 24.25 26.61
CA HIS A 320 -0.51 23.36 27.49
C HIS A 320 -0.20 21.88 27.23
N VAL A 321 -0.18 21.47 25.97
CA VAL A 321 0.08 20.07 25.57
C VAL A 321 1.50 19.64 25.96
N VAL A 322 2.50 20.45 25.64
CA VAL A 322 3.90 20.12 25.96
C VAL A 322 4.16 20.18 27.47
N GLN A 323 3.66 21.22 28.15
CA GLN A 323 3.91 21.41 29.59
C GLN A 323 3.12 20.47 30.49
N ALA A 324 2.08 19.80 29.97
CA ALA A 324 1.37 18.77 30.70
C ALA A 324 2.31 17.62 31.13
N TYR A 325 3.28 17.26 30.29
CA TYR A 325 4.19 16.14 30.52
C TYR A 325 5.66 16.51 30.67
N LEU A 326 6.05 17.75 30.35
CA LEU A 326 7.41 18.26 30.56
C LEU A 326 7.39 19.51 31.42
N ASN A 327 8.24 19.56 32.44
CA ASN A 327 8.47 20.78 33.22
C ASN A 327 9.41 21.76 32.48
N ILE A 328 9.00 22.17 31.29
CA ILE A 328 9.72 23.11 30.44
C ILE A 328 9.16 24.51 30.63
N ASN A 329 10.00 25.46 31.01
CA ASN A 329 9.55 26.83 31.14
C ASN A 329 9.26 27.45 29.76
N ARG A 330 8.34 28.42 29.75
CA ARG A 330 7.89 29.08 28.52
C ARG A 330 9.01 29.69 27.69
N ALA A 331 10.00 30.31 28.32
CA ALA A 331 11.10 30.95 27.59
C ALA A 331 11.98 29.92 26.85
N VAL A 332 12.22 28.75 27.45
CA VAL A 332 12.96 27.65 26.82
C VAL A 332 12.13 27.06 25.68
N LEU A 333 10.84 26.79 25.92
CA LEU A 333 9.92 26.27 24.89
C LEU A 333 9.85 27.18 23.66
N GLN A 334 9.66 28.48 23.86
CA GLN A 334 9.63 29.49 22.79
C GLN A 334 10.95 29.62 22.02
N SER A 335 12.09 29.32 22.66
CA SER A 335 13.40 29.37 22.01
C SER A 335 13.71 28.13 21.15
N LYS A 336 12.94 27.05 21.33
CA LYS A 336 13.19 25.74 20.71
C LYS A 336 12.18 25.36 19.64
N ALA A 337 10.95 25.82 19.76
CA ALA A 337 9.94 25.67 18.74
C ALA A 337 9.76 26.99 17.97
N GLY A 338 9.21 26.93 16.74
CA GLY A 338 9.04 28.09 15.87
C GLY A 338 8.00 29.09 16.37
N TYR A 339 8.28 29.81 17.45
CA TYR A 339 7.34 30.74 18.09
C TYR A 339 7.35 32.14 17.45
N VAL A 340 6.17 32.69 17.20
CA VAL A 340 5.95 34.04 16.66
C VAL A 340 5.34 34.94 17.75
N PRO A 341 6.14 35.77 18.43
CA PRO A 341 5.70 36.56 19.59
C PRO A 341 4.59 37.56 19.30
N GLU A 342 4.60 38.17 18.11
CA GLU A 342 3.64 39.19 17.69
C GLU A 342 2.23 38.62 17.58
N GLU A 343 2.14 37.35 17.18
CA GLU A 343 0.89 36.64 16.92
C GLU A 343 0.49 35.68 18.04
N LYS A 344 1.42 35.36 18.94
CA LYS A 344 1.21 34.41 20.05
C LYS A 344 0.86 33.01 19.55
N VAL A 345 1.61 32.54 18.55
CA VAL A 345 1.44 31.23 17.92
C VAL A 345 2.77 30.51 17.76
N TYR A 346 2.73 29.18 17.69
CA TYR A 346 3.82 28.31 17.26
C TYR A 346 3.57 27.87 15.82
N LEU A 347 4.60 27.98 14.99
CA LEU A 347 4.66 27.41 13.65
C LEU A 347 4.96 25.92 13.78
N TYR A 348 3.93 25.11 13.61
CA TYR A 348 3.99 23.66 13.72
C TYR A 348 3.91 23.04 12.34
N ARG A 349 4.78 22.06 12.06
CA ARG A 349 4.79 21.31 10.81
C ARG A 349 4.50 19.84 11.12
N PRO A 350 3.49 19.20 10.52
CA PRO A 350 3.39 17.75 10.57
C PRO A 350 4.57 17.12 9.79
N ARG A 351 4.92 15.88 10.12
CA ARG A 351 5.93 15.12 9.34
C ARG A 351 5.42 14.91 7.91
N GLY A 352 6.25 15.28 6.93
CA GLY A 352 5.97 15.11 5.49
C GLY A 352 6.44 13.77 4.93
N LEU A 353 6.20 13.57 3.63
CA LEU A 353 6.56 12.34 2.89
C LEU A 353 8.03 11.91 3.11
N TYR A 354 8.96 12.88 3.08
CA TYR A 354 10.40 12.64 3.21
C TYR A 354 10.88 12.43 4.65
N GLU A 355 10.01 12.59 5.64
CA GLU A 355 10.29 12.41 7.08
C GLU A 355 9.66 11.11 7.62
N THR A 356 9.18 10.24 6.72
CA THR A 356 8.56 8.96 7.05
C THR A 356 9.59 8.01 7.69
N GLU A 357 9.20 7.36 8.78
CA GLU A 357 10.03 6.38 9.51
C GLU A 357 9.70 4.95 9.10
N CYS A 358 10.60 4.01 9.41
CA CYS A 358 10.25 2.59 9.32
C CYS A 358 9.25 2.23 10.43
N THR A 359 8.26 1.44 10.06
CA THR A 359 7.14 0.96 10.90
C THR A 359 7.53 -0.03 11.98
N ASN A 360 8.71 -0.62 11.83
CA ASN A 360 9.23 -1.65 12.70
C ASN A 360 10.25 -1.01 13.65
N GLN A 361 9.75 -0.57 14.80
CA GLN A 361 10.54 -0.05 15.90
C GLN A 361 10.58 -1.05 17.07
N PRO A 362 11.55 -0.96 17.98
CA PRO A 362 11.55 -1.75 19.21
C PRO A 362 10.28 -1.50 20.06
N SER A 363 9.94 -2.49 20.87
CA SER A 363 8.92 -2.38 21.91
C SER A 363 9.57 -2.08 23.26
N PRO A 364 9.06 -1.13 24.05
CA PRO A 364 9.56 -0.88 25.40
C PRO A 364 9.08 -1.96 26.38
N GLU A 365 9.99 -2.45 27.23
CA GLU A 365 9.71 -3.30 28.39
C GLU A 365 10.36 -2.70 29.65
N VAL A 366 9.56 -2.22 30.59
CA VAL A 366 10.07 -1.89 31.94
C VAL A 366 10.49 -3.18 32.62
N THR A 367 11.76 -3.27 33.03
CA THR A 367 12.32 -4.47 33.70
C THR A 367 12.66 -4.24 35.17
N GLY A 368 12.60 -2.98 35.62
CA GLY A 368 12.78 -2.62 37.01
C GLY A 368 12.38 -1.17 37.25
N PHE A 369 12.23 -0.82 38.53
CA PHE A 369 11.95 0.54 38.94
C PHE A 369 12.53 0.83 40.33
N THR A 370 12.74 2.10 40.64
CA THR A 370 13.22 2.58 41.94
C THR A 370 12.47 3.85 42.33
N GLU A 371 11.87 3.84 43.52
CA GLU A 371 11.33 5.05 44.15
C GLU A 371 12.47 5.87 44.76
N ASN A 372 12.61 7.11 44.29
CA ASN A 372 13.64 8.03 44.75
C ASN A 372 13.20 8.75 46.03
N ALA A 373 14.17 9.25 46.81
CA ALA A 373 13.91 9.95 48.07
C ALA A 373 13.14 11.28 47.91
N ASP A 374 13.13 11.84 46.70
CA ASP A 374 12.40 13.07 46.35
C ASP A 374 10.96 12.81 45.87
N GLY A 375 10.50 11.55 45.88
CA GLY A 375 9.17 11.14 45.44
C GLY A 375 9.03 10.90 43.94
N THR A 376 10.11 11.02 43.16
CA THR A 376 10.13 10.62 41.75
C THR A 376 10.33 9.11 41.61
N LEU A 377 9.91 8.55 40.48
CA LEU A 377 10.05 7.13 40.13
C LEU A 377 10.99 7.00 38.95
N THR A 378 12.07 6.23 39.09
CA THR A 378 12.97 5.89 37.98
C THR A 378 12.63 4.52 37.46
N LEU A 379 12.40 4.40 36.15
CA LEU A 379 12.09 3.16 35.44
C LEU A 379 13.30 2.73 34.61
N THR A 380 13.69 1.46 34.72
CA THR A 380 14.67 0.84 33.84
C THR A 380 13.94 0.13 32.70
N VAL A 381 14.19 0.57 31.47
CA VAL A 381 13.45 0.12 30.29
C VAL A 381 14.41 -0.53 29.29
N ASN A 382 14.06 -1.72 28.81
CA ASN A 382 14.72 -2.37 27.69
C ASN A 382 13.94 -2.12 26.40
N ALA A 383 14.64 -1.87 25.31
CA ALA A 383 14.08 -1.84 23.96
C ALA A 383 14.22 -3.22 23.32
N VAL A 384 13.13 -3.98 23.27
CA VAL A 384 13.08 -5.32 22.67
C VAL A 384 12.90 -5.15 21.16
N PHE A 385 13.82 -5.68 20.35
CA PHE A 385 13.79 -5.46 18.90
C PHE A 385 13.91 -6.76 18.10
N PRO A 386 12.78 -7.36 17.68
CA PRO A 386 12.77 -8.58 16.88
C PRO A 386 13.58 -8.44 15.58
N TYR A 387 13.51 -7.28 14.91
CA TYR A 387 14.22 -7.02 13.65
C TYR A 387 15.75 -6.94 13.78
N GLU A 388 16.26 -6.64 14.98
CA GLU A 388 17.70 -6.74 15.28
C GLU A 388 18.06 -8.07 15.95
N ASN A 389 17.13 -9.03 15.98
CA ASN A 389 17.31 -10.34 16.59
C ASN A 389 17.76 -10.23 18.06
N THR A 390 17.25 -9.25 18.81
CA THR A 390 17.68 -8.97 20.18
C THR A 390 16.51 -8.70 21.12
N ALA A 391 16.60 -9.27 22.32
CA ALA A 391 15.69 -8.98 23.42
C ALA A 391 16.01 -7.63 24.10
N LYS A 392 17.11 -6.98 23.72
CA LYS A 392 17.60 -5.74 24.30
C LYS A 392 18.55 -5.05 23.33
N ALA A 393 18.01 -4.24 22.43
CA ALA A 393 18.77 -3.42 21.49
C ALA A 393 19.52 -2.30 22.24
N PHE A 394 18.81 -1.63 23.14
CA PHE A 394 19.37 -0.70 24.11
C PHE A 394 18.54 -0.69 25.39
N SER A 395 19.06 -0.05 26.42
CA SER A 395 18.35 0.21 27.67
C SER A 395 18.44 1.68 28.02
N HIS A 396 17.44 2.18 28.74
CA HIS A 396 17.45 3.54 29.27
C HIS A 396 16.78 3.62 30.63
N GLU A 397 17.16 4.65 31.37
CA GLU A 397 16.58 5.04 32.65
C GLU A 397 15.77 6.32 32.45
N VAL A 398 14.47 6.24 32.71
CA VAL A 398 13.57 7.40 32.67
C VAL A 398 13.04 7.70 34.05
N THR A 399 13.14 8.95 34.47
CA THR A 399 12.60 9.41 35.75
C THR A 399 11.32 10.18 35.51
N ILE A 400 10.27 9.83 36.26
CA ILE A 400 8.97 10.49 36.24
C ILE A 400 8.61 11.07 37.60
N ARG A 401 7.85 12.15 37.60
CA ARG A 401 7.27 12.78 38.78
C ARG A 401 5.77 12.55 38.78
N LEU A 402 5.26 11.93 39.84
CA LEU A 402 3.82 11.76 40.04
C LEU A 402 3.24 13.04 40.65
N LEU A 403 2.10 13.49 40.12
CA LEU A 403 1.43 14.71 40.58
C LEU A 403 0.20 14.37 41.45
N GLU A 404 -0.20 15.30 42.31
CA GLU A 404 -1.29 15.09 43.29
C GLU A 404 -2.66 14.83 42.63
N ASP A 405 -2.85 15.30 41.40
CA ASP A 405 -4.08 15.11 40.62
C ASP A 405 -4.14 13.76 39.89
N GLY A 406 -3.13 12.90 40.07
CA GLY A 406 -3.03 11.58 39.44
C GLY A 406 -2.37 11.57 38.07
N THR A 407 -1.95 12.74 37.57
CA THR A 407 -1.13 12.88 36.35
C THR A 407 0.36 12.71 36.65
N PHE A 408 1.22 12.84 35.64
CA PHE A 408 2.67 12.68 35.77
C PHE A 408 3.44 13.56 34.78
N GLN A 409 4.71 13.80 35.07
CA GLN A 409 5.65 14.48 34.17
C GLN A 409 6.94 13.68 34.03
N TYR A 410 7.53 13.71 32.84
CA TYR A 410 8.88 13.21 32.62
C TYR A 410 9.90 14.24 33.13
N VAL A 411 10.91 13.76 33.85
CA VAL A 411 11.95 14.58 34.49
C VAL A 411 13.27 14.45 33.75
N SER A 412 13.63 13.23 33.34
CA SER A 412 14.86 12.96 32.61
C SER A 412 14.81 11.63 31.89
N ASN A 413 15.62 11.49 30.85
CA ASN A 413 15.93 10.23 30.20
C ASN A 413 17.44 10.06 30.05
N LYS A 414 17.93 8.83 30.24
CA LYS A 414 19.34 8.50 30.09
C LYS A 414 19.51 7.12 29.47
N ILE A 415 20.14 7.06 28.30
CA ILE A 415 20.48 5.84 27.59
C ILE A 415 21.74 5.22 28.19
N ASP A 416 21.66 3.92 28.49
CA ASP A 416 22.80 3.14 28.92
C ASP A 416 23.82 3.00 27.78
N GLY A 417 25.08 3.33 28.06
CA GLY A 417 26.13 3.35 27.02
C GLY A 417 26.19 4.65 26.21
N GLY A 418 25.27 5.59 26.43
CA GLY A 418 25.37 6.98 25.98
C GLY A 418 24.51 7.34 24.77
N THR A 419 24.65 6.62 23.66
CA THR A 419 23.89 6.85 22.42
C THR A 419 23.57 5.54 21.74
N TYR A 420 22.39 5.44 21.15
CA TYR A 420 21.98 4.32 20.32
C TYR A 420 21.58 4.85 18.93
N GLU A 421 22.03 4.17 17.88
CA GLU A 421 21.73 4.54 16.50
C GLU A 421 20.37 3.95 16.09
N ALA A 422 19.30 4.72 16.30
CA ALA A 422 17.94 4.33 15.97
C ALA A 422 17.69 4.38 14.46
N TRP A 423 18.22 3.40 13.72
CA TRP A 423 18.20 3.39 12.25
C TRP A 423 16.78 3.44 11.64
N TRP A 424 15.77 2.94 12.35
CA TRP A 424 14.37 3.01 11.89
C TRP A 424 13.86 4.45 11.83
N ARG A 425 14.42 5.34 12.65
CA ARG A 425 14.02 6.75 12.78
C ARG A 425 14.50 7.58 11.60
N THR A 426 13.77 8.64 11.30
CA THR A 426 14.14 9.67 10.33
C THR A 426 14.01 11.01 11.06
N GLU A 427 15.10 11.78 11.14
CA GLU A 427 15.04 13.11 11.76
C GLU A 427 14.14 14.05 10.95
N ARG A 428 13.59 15.07 11.62
CA ARG A 428 12.87 16.12 10.91
C ARG A 428 13.81 16.91 10.01
N LEU A 429 13.28 17.35 8.87
CA LEU A 429 13.97 18.26 7.96
C LEU A 429 14.29 19.57 8.70
N THR A 430 15.48 20.10 8.45
CA THR A 430 15.82 21.47 8.85
C THR A 430 14.91 22.47 8.15
N ASP A 431 14.87 23.70 8.65
CA ASP A 431 14.12 24.78 7.98
C ASP A 431 14.59 24.97 6.54
N GLU A 432 15.89 24.88 6.28
CA GLU A 432 16.45 25.01 4.93
C GLU A 432 16.04 23.85 4.02
N GLU A 433 16.18 22.59 4.46
CA GLU A 433 15.80 21.41 3.67
C GLU A 433 14.30 21.39 3.41
N TRP A 434 13.48 21.76 4.40
CA TRP A 434 12.04 21.85 4.24
C TRP A 434 11.67 22.92 3.20
N GLN A 435 12.34 24.08 3.22
CA GLN A 435 12.11 25.13 2.22
C GLN A 435 12.63 24.74 0.82
N GLU A 436 13.68 23.94 0.72
CA GLU A 436 14.16 23.42 -0.57
C GLU A 436 13.14 22.44 -1.19
N ILE A 437 12.55 21.58 -0.35
CA ILE A 437 11.60 20.56 -0.80
C ILE A 437 10.20 21.15 -1.03
N TYR A 438 9.74 22.02 -0.13
CA TYR A 438 8.35 22.49 -0.06
C TYR A 438 8.17 24.01 -0.27
N GLY A 439 9.25 24.80 -0.27
CA GLY A 439 9.18 26.27 -0.16
C GLY A 439 8.77 27.02 -1.43
N GLU A 440 9.01 26.48 -2.64
CA GLU A 440 8.58 27.13 -3.89
C GLU A 440 7.04 27.13 -4.07
N GLN A 441 6.34 26.19 -3.44
CA GLN A 441 4.87 26.07 -3.49
C GLN A 441 4.18 26.94 -2.42
N TYR A 442 4.85 27.22 -1.31
CA TYR A 442 4.32 28.02 -0.19
C TYR A 442 4.00 29.47 -0.56
N LEU A 443 4.77 30.06 -1.49
CA LEU A 443 4.58 31.43 -1.99
C LEU A 443 3.37 31.59 -2.92
N LYS A 444 2.81 30.50 -3.48
CA LYS A 444 1.56 30.57 -4.25
C LYS A 444 0.32 30.63 -3.33
N ASN A 445 0.37 29.92 -2.19
CA ASN A 445 -0.76 29.78 -1.28
C ASN A 445 -0.98 31.01 -0.37
N ASP A 446 0.04 31.84 -0.13
CA ASP A 446 -0.08 33.04 0.73
C ASP A 446 -0.78 34.23 0.03
N THR A 447 -1.13 34.11 -1.26
CA THR A 447 -1.83 35.16 -2.03
C THR A 447 -3.28 34.85 -2.42
N GLN A 448 -3.79 33.63 -2.19
CA GLN A 448 -5.20 33.30 -2.45
C GLN A 448 -5.76 32.29 -1.45
N ILE A 449 -5.98 32.72 -0.22
CA ILE A 449 -7.06 32.11 0.59
C ILE A 449 -8.36 32.78 0.14
N ASN A 450 -8.91 32.30 -0.97
CA ASN A 450 -10.35 32.42 -1.21
C ASN A 450 -10.98 31.10 -0.76
N GLU A 451 -11.78 31.20 0.31
CA GLU A 451 -12.69 30.16 0.75
C GLU A 451 -13.61 29.74 -0.41
N SER A 452 -13.33 28.61 -1.04
CA SER A 452 -14.36 27.77 -1.65
C SER A 452 -14.14 26.33 -1.23
N GLU A 453 -14.85 25.91 -0.19
CA GLU A 453 -14.93 24.55 0.38
C GLU A 453 -15.49 23.48 -0.59
N THR A 454 -15.27 23.55 -1.91
CA THR A 454 -15.80 22.55 -2.85
C THR A 454 -14.92 22.29 -4.07
N GLU A 455 -13.65 21.94 -3.91
CA GLU A 455 -12.93 21.17 -4.94
C GLU A 455 -12.02 20.15 -4.25
N GLU A 456 -12.40 18.86 -4.29
CA GLU A 456 -11.49 17.77 -3.99
C GLU A 456 -10.34 17.83 -5.02
N ALA A 457 -9.19 18.40 -4.62
CA ALA A 457 -8.13 18.81 -5.54
C ALA A 457 -7.49 17.62 -6.25
N LEU A 458 -7.45 17.66 -7.58
CA LEU A 458 -6.75 16.70 -8.45
C LEU A 458 -5.25 17.03 -8.50
N TRP A 459 -4.59 17.12 -7.34
CA TRP A 459 -3.23 17.64 -7.17
C TRP A 459 -2.15 16.99 -8.05
N TYR A 460 -2.41 15.77 -8.54
CA TYR A 460 -1.52 15.03 -9.43
C TYR A 460 -1.55 15.50 -10.89
N LEU A 461 -2.54 16.31 -11.31
CA LEU A 461 -2.59 16.89 -12.65
C LEU A 461 -2.07 18.35 -12.64
N PRO A 462 -1.57 18.88 -13.77
CA PRO A 462 -1.02 20.23 -13.83
C PRO A 462 -2.12 21.29 -13.67
N HIS A 463 -1.87 22.35 -12.89
CA HIS A 463 -2.82 23.43 -12.65
C HIS A 463 -2.34 24.75 -13.29
N SER A 464 -3.22 25.42 -14.02
CA SER A 464 -2.98 26.77 -14.58
C SER A 464 -3.78 27.82 -13.82
N ASP A 465 -3.09 28.86 -13.35
CA ASP A 465 -3.71 30.03 -12.69
C ASP A 465 -4.46 30.95 -13.69
N ASN A 466 -4.21 30.78 -14.99
CA ASN A 466 -4.83 31.57 -16.05
C ASN A 466 -5.90 30.74 -16.76
N PHE A 467 -7.14 31.23 -16.76
CA PHE A 467 -8.28 30.53 -17.38
C PHE A 467 -8.62 31.18 -18.72
N LEU A 468 -8.60 30.40 -19.81
CA LEU A 468 -9.06 30.89 -21.10
C LEU A 468 -10.60 30.97 -21.20
N LEU A 469 -11.32 30.17 -20.41
CA LEU A 469 -12.78 30.24 -20.25
C LEU A 469 -13.15 31.28 -19.21
N THR A 470 -14.08 32.17 -19.55
CA THR A 470 -14.73 33.07 -18.59
C THR A 470 -15.65 32.31 -17.65
N GLU A 471 -15.94 32.86 -16.47
CA GLU A 471 -16.87 32.25 -15.50
C GLU A 471 -18.26 31.94 -16.10
N ALA A 472 -18.72 32.79 -17.02
CA ALA A 472 -19.98 32.57 -17.74
C ALA A 472 -19.90 31.35 -18.66
N GLU A 473 -18.80 31.19 -19.41
CA GLU A 473 -18.55 30.03 -20.27
C GLU A 473 -18.39 28.75 -19.44
N GLN A 474 -17.70 28.81 -18.29
CA GLN A 474 -17.57 27.68 -17.35
C GLN A 474 -18.93 27.24 -16.81
N THR A 475 -19.80 28.19 -16.44
CA THR A 475 -21.16 27.91 -15.95
C THR A 475 -22.04 27.30 -17.05
N GLU A 476 -21.96 27.82 -18.28
CA GLU A 476 -22.68 27.26 -19.43
C GLU A 476 -22.21 25.83 -19.75
N LEU A 477 -20.90 25.59 -19.71
CA LEU A 477 -20.29 24.29 -19.91
C LEU A 477 -20.72 23.30 -18.81
N ALA A 478 -20.66 23.70 -17.54
CA ALA A 478 -21.13 22.91 -16.41
C ALA A 478 -22.61 22.49 -16.56
N ASN A 479 -23.47 23.42 -16.97
CA ASN A 479 -24.89 23.12 -17.22
C ASN A 479 -25.08 22.13 -18.37
N THR A 480 -24.28 22.27 -19.43
CA THR A 480 -24.30 21.37 -20.60
C THR A 480 -23.84 19.96 -20.20
N ILE A 481 -22.75 19.87 -19.43
CA ILE A 481 -22.21 18.61 -18.91
C ILE A 481 -23.24 17.90 -18.02
N LEU A 482 -23.86 18.62 -17.09
CA LEU A 482 -24.90 18.03 -16.22
C LEU A 482 -26.16 17.63 -17.01
N ALA A 483 -26.51 18.37 -18.07
CA ALA A 483 -27.61 17.99 -18.95
C ALA A 483 -27.28 16.69 -19.72
N ALA A 484 -26.05 16.56 -20.24
CA ALA A 484 -25.56 15.35 -20.88
C ALA A 484 -25.56 14.15 -19.90
N ALA A 485 -25.00 14.33 -18.70
CA ALA A 485 -24.96 13.29 -17.67
C ALA A 485 -26.36 12.81 -17.26
N LYS A 486 -27.35 13.71 -17.18
CA LYS A 486 -28.75 13.33 -16.90
C LYS A 486 -29.34 12.39 -17.94
N THR A 487 -28.86 12.41 -19.19
CA THR A 487 -29.37 11.50 -20.23
C THR A 487 -28.95 10.05 -19.99
N VAL A 488 -27.86 9.83 -19.26
CA VAL A 488 -27.31 8.50 -18.97
C VAL A 488 -27.54 8.03 -17.53
N SER A 489 -28.14 8.88 -16.69
CA SER A 489 -28.59 8.55 -15.32
C SER A 489 -29.23 7.16 -15.13
N PRO A 490 -30.07 6.62 -16.04
CA PRO A 490 -30.66 5.30 -15.87
C PRO A 490 -29.63 4.16 -15.72
N GLN A 491 -28.43 4.30 -16.31
CA GLN A 491 -27.37 3.29 -16.18
C GLN A 491 -26.73 3.27 -14.78
N TYR A 492 -26.91 4.35 -14.03
CA TYR A 492 -26.34 4.57 -12.70
C TYR A 492 -27.35 4.36 -11.56
N GLN A 493 -28.63 4.14 -11.87
CA GLN A 493 -29.72 4.07 -10.88
C GLN A 493 -29.71 2.83 -9.98
N ASN A 494 -29.28 1.68 -10.51
CA ASN A 494 -29.33 0.39 -9.81
C ASN A 494 -27.94 -0.11 -9.41
N LYS A 495 -26.94 0.78 -9.35
CA LYS A 495 -25.59 0.43 -8.95
C LYS A 495 -25.39 0.65 -7.46
N GLU A 496 -24.57 -0.20 -6.84
CA GLU A 496 -24.24 -0.09 -5.43
C GLU A 496 -23.21 1.02 -5.23
N TYR A 497 -23.51 1.93 -4.31
CA TYR A 497 -22.63 3.04 -3.97
C TYR A 497 -21.64 2.59 -2.92
N VAL A 498 -20.36 2.53 -3.27
CA VAL A 498 -19.27 2.21 -2.37
C VAL A 498 -18.42 3.45 -2.21
N GLN A 499 -18.10 3.81 -0.98
CA GLN A 499 -17.34 5.01 -0.67
C GLN A 499 -15.90 4.87 -1.21
N GLY A 500 -15.58 5.65 -2.25
CA GLY A 500 -14.27 5.69 -2.91
C GLY A 500 -13.48 6.97 -2.66
N THR A 501 -12.29 7.05 -3.24
CA THR A 501 -11.36 8.20 -3.18
C THR A 501 -11.83 9.36 -4.07
N SER A 502 -11.15 10.52 -3.99
CA SER A 502 -11.47 11.72 -4.80
C SER A 502 -11.34 11.48 -6.32
N TYR A 503 -10.56 10.50 -6.75
CA TYR A 503 -10.32 10.16 -8.16
C TYR A 503 -11.12 8.95 -8.66
N ALA A 504 -11.76 8.21 -7.76
CA ALA A 504 -12.63 7.09 -8.13
C ALA A 504 -14.10 7.52 -8.18
N SER A 505 -14.90 6.83 -8.97
CA SER A 505 -16.34 6.84 -8.83
C SER A 505 -16.73 6.19 -7.49
N ASN A 506 -17.83 6.62 -6.89
CA ASN A 506 -18.39 5.94 -5.71
C ASN A 506 -19.26 4.74 -6.10
N ILE A 507 -18.95 4.05 -7.21
CA ILE A 507 -19.81 3.03 -7.81
C ILE A 507 -19.08 1.71 -7.90
N SER A 508 -19.69 0.66 -7.36
CA SER A 508 -19.19 -0.71 -7.49
C SER A 508 -19.88 -1.47 -8.61
N GLY A 509 -19.16 -2.41 -9.22
CA GLY A 509 -19.70 -3.30 -10.24
C GLY A 509 -20.10 -2.60 -11.55
N PHE A 510 -19.45 -1.48 -11.88
CA PHE A 510 -19.55 -0.86 -13.20
C PHE A 510 -18.73 -1.68 -14.20
N ARG A 511 -19.37 -2.24 -15.22
CA ARG A 511 -18.73 -3.14 -16.19
C ARG A 511 -18.40 -2.42 -17.49
N LYS A 512 -17.55 -3.02 -18.31
CA LYS A 512 -17.19 -2.51 -19.62
C LYS A 512 -18.40 -2.34 -20.55
N GLU A 513 -19.37 -3.24 -20.46
CA GLU A 513 -20.62 -3.13 -21.23
C GLU A 513 -21.42 -1.88 -20.83
N ASP A 514 -21.40 -1.53 -19.55
CA ASP A 514 -22.02 -0.29 -19.06
C ASP A 514 -21.29 0.94 -19.63
N CYS A 515 -19.95 0.92 -19.65
CA CYS A 515 -19.13 1.99 -20.23
C CYS A 515 -19.47 2.23 -21.71
N CYS A 516 -19.42 1.18 -22.54
CA CYS A 516 -19.74 1.31 -23.95
C CYS A 516 -21.21 1.72 -24.19
N GLU A 517 -22.16 1.30 -23.34
CA GLU A 517 -23.55 1.72 -23.46
C GLU A 517 -23.74 3.21 -23.11
N VAL A 518 -23.05 3.72 -22.08
CA VAL A 518 -23.04 5.15 -21.75
C VAL A 518 -22.44 5.96 -22.89
N VAL A 519 -21.30 5.55 -23.46
CA VAL A 519 -20.71 6.15 -24.66
C VAL A 519 -21.73 6.19 -25.81
N ARG A 520 -22.37 5.06 -26.11
CA ARG A 520 -23.37 4.98 -27.18
C ARG A 520 -24.60 5.87 -26.94
N LEU A 521 -24.99 6.09 -25.69
CA LEU A 521 -26.13 6.95 -25.33
C LEU A 521 -25.77 8.44 -25.45
N LEU A 522 -24.59 8.84 -24.96
CA LEU A 522 -24.06 10.20 -25.13
C LEU A 522 -23.86 10.52 -26.62
N GLY A 523 -23.28 9.59 -27.37
CA GLY A 523 -23.14 9.67 -28.83
C GLY A 523 -24.45 9.94 -29.55
N LYS A 524 -25.50 9.15 -29.25
CA LYS A 524 -26.85 9.36 -29.80
C LYS A 524 -27.48 10.70 -29.41
N ALA A 525 -27.10 11.26 -28.27
CA ALA A 525 -27.53 12.58 -27.83
C ALA A 525 -26.73 13.72 -28.48
N GLY A 526 -25.74 13.40 -29.32
CA GLY A 526 -24.93 14.37 -30.06
C GLY A 526 -23.64 14.78 -29.35
N TYR A 527 -23.25 14.10 -28.27
CA TYR A 527 -22.01 14.40 -27.54
C TYR A 527 -20.85 13.53 -28.04
N ILE A 528 -19.65 14.09 -28.08
CA ILE A 528 -18.43 13.32 -28.34
C ILE A 528 -18.15 12.50 -27.09
N SER A 529 -18.09 11.18 -27.23
CA SER A 529 -17.91 10.30 -26.08
C SER A 529 -17.04 9.11 -26.38
N THR A 530 -16.27 8.66 -25.40
CA THR A 530 -15.32 7.57 -25.52
C THR A 530 -15.13 6.85 -24.17
N ALA A 531 -14.61 5.64 -24.21
CA ALA A 531 -14.19 4.88 -23.04
C ALA A 531 -13.05 3.94 -23.44
N ASP A 532 -12.39 3.33 -22.46
CA ASP A 532 -11.37 2.33 -22.77
C ASP A 532 -11.98 1.16 -23.56
N ASP A 533 -11.35 0.87 -24.69
CA ASP A 533 -11.81 -0.07 -25.69
C ASP A 533 -13.33 0.06 -25.96
N CYS A 534 -13.76 1.26 -26.31
CA CYS A 534 -14.99 1.57 -27.04
C CYS A 534 -14.61 2.60 -28.13
N ASN A 535 -15.25 2.54 -29.30
CA ASN A 535 -15.00 3.57 -30.32
C ASN A 535 -15.54 4.92 -29.84
N MET A 536 -14.83 6.00 -30.19
CA MET A 536 -15.34 7.35 -29.98
C MET A 536 -16.56 7.61 -30.87
N GLU A 537 -17.64 8.07 -30.26
CA GLU A 537 -18.83 8.55 -30.97
C GLU A 537 -18.65 10.03 -31.33
N ASN A 538 -19.17 10.44 -32.51
CA ASN A 538 -19.09 11.81 -33.03
C ASN A 538 -17.64 12.36 -33.14
N TYR A 539 -16.69 11.50 -33.48
CA TYR A 539 -15.25 11.82 -33.53
C TYR A 539 -14.87 12.89 -34.56
N GLU A 540 -15.70 13.12 -35.58
CA GLU A 540 -15.46 14.11 -36.64
C GLU A 540 -15.32 15.54 -36.10
N GLU A 541 -15.95 15.85 -34.96
CA GLU A 541 -15.83 17.14 -34.29
C GLU A 541 -14.43 17.35 -33.68
N VAL A 542 -13.78 16.27 -33.22
CA VAL A 542 -12.38 16.31 -32.75
C VAL A 542 -11.43 16.57 -33.91
N GLU A 543 -11.68 15.94 -35.07
CA GLU A 543 -10.91 16.21 -36.30
C GLU A 543 -11.07 17.68 -36.73
N ALA A 544 -12.30 18.21 -36.71
CA ALA A 544 -12.57 19.60 -37.04
C ALA A 544 -11.85 20.58 -36.10
N PHE A 545 -11.87 20.30 -34.80
CA PHE A 545 -11.11 21.08 -33.80
C PHE A 545 -9.61 21.07 -34.09
N TYR A 546 -9.03 19.89 -34.36
CA TYR A 546 -7.60 19.79 -34.67
C TYR A 546 -7.24 20.56 -35.95
N GLN A 547 -8.10 20.52 -36.99
CA GLN A 547 -7.90 21.31 -38.20
C GLN A 547 -7.93 22.83 -37.93
N ALA A 548 -8.79 23.29 -37.03
CA ALA A 548 -8.82 24.69 -36.62
C ALA A 548 -7.56 25.06 -35.81
N TYR A 549 -7.12 24.18 -34.90
CA TYR A 549 -5.90 24.33 -34.12
C TYR A 549 -4.65 24.51 -35.01
N ILE A 550 -4.43 23.65 -36.00
CA ILE A 550 -3.27 23.78 -36.91
C ILE A 550 -3.34 25.02 -37.81
N GLN A 551 -4.55 25.57 -38.03
CA GLN A 551 -4.77 26.82 -38.76
C GLN A 551 -4.69 28.06 -37.85
N ALA A 552 -4.34 27.88 -36.58
CA ALA A 552 -4.31 28.91 -35.55
C ALA A 552 -5.65 29.66 -35.40
N GLN A 553 -6.77 28.97 -35.63
CA GLN A 553 -8.12 29.52 -35.45
C GLN A 553 -8.64 29.20 -34.06
N GLU A 554 -9.38 30.15 -33.47
CA GLU A 554 -10.01 29.91 -32.17
C GLU A 554 -11.03 28.78 -32.29
N ALA A 555 -10.89 27.77 -31.43
CA ALA A 555 -11.74 26.58 -31.45
C ALA A 555 -11.77 25.92 -30.08
N SER A 556 -12.82 25.13 -29.84
CA SER A 556 -12.96 24.28 -28.66
C SER A 556 -13.62 22.97 -29.01
N VAL A 557 -13.33 21.92 -28.25
CA VAL A 557 -13.99 20.61 -28.34
C VAL A 557 -14.15 20.01 -26.96
N THR A 558 -15.32 19.42 -26.69
CA THR A 558 -15.66 18.81 -25.39
C THR A 558 -15.87 17.31 -25.57
N ILE A 559 -15.11 16.50 -24.83
CA ILE A 559 -15.05 15.05 -24.96
C ILE A 559 -15.43 14.42 -23.62
N PHE A 560 -16.45 13.56 -23.64
CA PHE A 560 -16.90 12.79 -22.48
C PHE A 560 -16.16 11.44 -22.42
N GLN A 561 -15.48 11.17 -21.33
CA GLN A 561 -14.73 9.94 -21.07
C GLN A 561 -15.41 9.15 -19.95
N VAL A 562 -15.82 7.92 -20.25
CA VAL A 562 -16.40 7.02 -19.26
C VAL A 562 -15.30 6.12 -18.73
N HIS A 563 -14.98 6.26 -17.44
CA HIS A 563 -13.98 5.44 -16.77
C HIS A 563 -14.56 4.08 -16.35
N SER A 564 -13.70 3.08 -16.18
CA SER A 564 -14.09 1.71 -15.85
C SER A 564 -14.82 1.57 -14.52
N ASP A 565 -14.58 2.51 -13.60
CA ASP A 565 -15.28 2.58 -12.32
C ASP A 565 -16.64 3.28 -12.41
N GLY A 566 -16.98 3.94 -13.53
CA GLY A 566 -18.22 4.67 -13.73
C GLY A 566 -18.13 6.18 -13.53
N LEU A 567 -16.95 6.72 -13.21
CA LEU A 567 -16.72 8.16 -13.22
C LEU A 567 -16.89 8.69 -14.66
N LEU A 568 -17.57 9.83 -14.79
CA LEU A 568 -17.70 10.51 -16.08
C LEU A 568 -16.77 11.73 -16.11
N GLY A 569 -15.58 11.54 -16.67
CA GLY A 569 -14.63 12.62 -16.92
C GLY A 569 -15.01 13.40 -18.17
N VAL A 570 -14.88 14.72 -18.16
CA VAL A 570 -15.14 15.55 -19.33
C VAL A 570 -13.96 16.47 -19.57
N ILE A 571 -13.32 16.36 -20.72
CA ILE A 571 -12.20 17.24 -21.11
C ILE A 571 -12.67 18.17 -22.20
N THR A 572 -12.54 19.47 -21.98
CA THR A 572 -12.71 20.50 -23.00
C THR A 572 -11.37 21.08 -23.40
N PHE A 573 -10.93 20.79 -24.62
CA PHE A 573 -9.76 21.46 -25.19
C PHE A 573 -10.18 22.79 -25.79
N LEU A 574 -9.37 23.83 -25.54
CA LEU A 574 -9.61 25.19 -26.02
C LEU A 574 -8.31 25.76 -26.58
N TYR A 575 -8.36 26.23 -27.83
CA TYR A 575 -7.29 27.02 -28.44
C TYR A 575 -7.78 28.44 -28.67
N ARG A 576 -7.18 29.41 -27.99
CA ARG A 576 -7.58 30.83 -28.05
C ARG A 576 -6.35 31.71 -27.92
N LYS A 577 -6.21 32.71 -28.80
CA LYS A 577 -5.07 33.66 -28.79
C LYS A 577 -3.67 33.00 -28.75
N GLY A 578 -3.50 31.85 -29.40
CA GLY A 578 -2.22 31.13 -29.45
C GLY A 578 -1.91 30.25 -28.22
N ILE A 579 -2.84 30.16 -27.26
CA ILE A 579 -2.71 29.34 -26.05
C ILE A 579 -3.65 28.14 -26.18
N LEU A 580 -3.15 26.95 -25.83
CA LEU A 580 -3.91 25.70 -25.78
C LEU A 580 -4.09 25.28 -24.30
N GLN A 581 -5.32 25.01 -23.89
CA GLN A 581 -5.65 24.54 -22.55
C GLN A 581 -6.61 23.35 -22.59
N ALA A 582 -6.55 22.53 -21.54
CA ALA A 582 -7.54 21.50 -21.24
C ALA A 582 -8.29 21.89 -19.96
N TYR A 583 -9.62 21.94 -20.05
CA TYR A 583 -10.53 22.16 -18.93
C TYR A 583 -11.22 20.84 -18.60
N TYR A 584 -10.85 20.22 -17.50
CA TYR A 584 -11.42 18.96 -17.02
C TYR A 584 -12.56 19.19 -16.03
N VAL A 585 -13.60 18.35 -16.13
CA VAL A 585 -14.72 18.28 -15.18
C VAL A 585 -14.98 16.83 -14.84
N GLY A 586 -14.86 16.46 -13.57
CA GLY A 586 -15.28 15.16 -13.07
C GLY A 586 -16.75 15.19 -12.68
N VAL A 587 -17.55 14.28 -13.23
CA VAL A 587 -18.97 14.09 -12.87
C VAL A 587 -19.13 12.77 -12.12
N ASP A 588 -19.73 12.86 -10.93
CA ASP A 588 -20.04 11.73 -10.07
C ASP A 588 -21.55 11.68 -9.79
N TRP A 589 -22.00 10.62 -9.12
CA TRP A 589 -23.39 10.24 -9.02
C TRP A 589 -23.83 10.13 -7.56
N LYS A 590 -25.03 10.64 -7.25
CA LYS A 590 -25.72 10.42 -5.97
C LYS A 590 -26.74 9.29 -6.12
N GLU A 591 -27.19 8.76 -4.99
CA GLU A 591 -28.26 7.75 -4.91
C GLU A 591 -29.43 8.11 -5.85
N GLY A 592 -29.89 7.11 -6.61
CA GLY A 592 -30.89 7.32 -7.68
C GLY A 592 -30.31 7.81 -9.01
N GLY A 593 -28.99 7.77 -9.20
CA GLY A 593 -28.32 8.10 -10.46
C GLY A 593 -28.34 9.60 -10.80
N MET A 594 -28.36 10.46 -9.79
CA MET A 594 -28.38 11.92 -9.95
C MET A 594 -26.95 12.45 -10.14
N PRO A 595 -26.59 13.02 -11.31
CA PRO A 595 -25.24 13.51 -11.54
C PRO A 595 -24.98 14.84 -10.82
N TYR A 596 -23.75 15.04 -10.37
CA TYR A 596 -23.24 16.31 -9.86
C TYR A 596 -21.78 16.50 -10.28
N ILE A 597 -21.33 17.75 -10.38
CA ILE A 597 -19.92 18.06 -10.64
C ILE A 597 -19.16 17.81 -9.34
N LYS A 598 -18.18 16.90 -9.41
CA LYS A 598 -17.32 16.52 -8.29
C LYS A 598 -16.13 17.46 -8.16
N ASN A 599 -15.46 17.75 -9.27
CA ASN A 599 -14.32 18.65 -9.32
C ASN A 599 -14.15 19.26 -10.73
N THR A 600 -13.40 20.35 -10.80
CA THR A 600 -12.94 20.94 -12.07
C THR A 600 -11.44 21.20 -12.01
N LEU A 601 -10.79 21.27 -13.17
CA LEU A 601 -9.36 21.49 -13.29
C LEU A 601 -9.01 22.16 -14.61
N VAL A 602 -8.00 23.03 -14.60
CA VAL A 602 -7.45 23.65 -15.81
C VAL A 602 -5.97 23.36 -15.92
N SER A 603 -5.57 22.84 -17.07
CA SER A 603 -4.18 22.49 -17.36
C SER A 603 -3.72 23.14 -18.66
N ASP A 604 -2.52 23.74 -18.64
CA ASP A 604 -1.88 24.24 -19.84
C ASP A 604 -1.36 23.07 -20.70
N VAL A 605 -1.66 23.10 -22.00
CA VAL A 605 -1.20 22.07 -22.95
C VAL A 605 -0.10 22.68 -23.82
N ALA A 606 1.06 22.05 -23.84
CA ALA A 606 2.21 22.51 -24.61
C ALA A 606 2.02 22.28 -26.12
N LYS A 607 1.52 21.09 -26.49
CA LYS A 607 1.31 20.70 -27.89
C LYS A 607 0.25 19.62 -28.02
N MET A 608 -0.28 19.50 -29.23
CA MET A 608 -1.22 18.46 -29.62
C MET A 608 -0.93 18.00 -31.04
N GLU A 609 -0.99 16.70 -31.29
CA GLU A 609 -0.72 16.06 -32.57
C GLU A 609 -1.82 15.04 -32.90
N TYR A 610 -2.41 15.16 -34.09
CA TYR A 610 -3.34 14.17 -34.62
C TYR A 610 -2.65 13.30 -35.65
N THR A 611 -2.57 12.01 -35.36
CA THR A 611 -1.81 11.05 -36.15
C THR A 611 -2.62 10.50 -37.33
N PRO A 612 -1.97 10.01 -38.41
CA PRO A 612 -2.67 9.49 -39.59
C PRO A 612 -3.64 8.31 -39.31
N LYS A 613 -3.35 7.48 -38.31
CA LYS A 613 -4.21 6.35 -37.90
C LYS A 613 -5.31 6.75 -36.91
N GLY A 614 -5.32 8.02 -36.47
CA GLY A 614 -6.42 8.61 -35.71
C GLY A 614 -6.24 8.59 -34.20
N TYR A 615 -5.01 8.80 -33.74
CA TYR A 615 -4.72 9.13 -32.35
C TYR A 615 -4.58 10.64 -32.21
N LEU A 616 -5.21 11.22 -31.19
CA LEU A 616 -4.91 12.58 -30.74
C LEU A 616 -3.98 12.48 -29.54
N ILE A 617 -2.73 12.88 -29.69
CA ILE A 617 -1.71 12.84 -28.65
C ILE A 617 -1.47 14.27 -28.17
N TYR A 618 -1.42 14.50 -26.86
CA TYR A 618 -1.19 15.82 -26.31
C TYR A 618 -0.25 15.78 -25.11
N THR A 619 0.46 16.88 -24.89
CA THR A 619 1.46 17.00 -23.82
C THR A 619 1.09 18.18 -22.95
N TYR A 620 0.95 17.98 -21.64
CA TYR A 620 0.81 19.10 -20.71
C TYR A 620 2.09 19.92 -20.65
N ARG A 621 2.00 21.19 -20.23
CA ARG A 621 3.17 22.05 -20.08
C ARG A 621 4.05 21.63 -18.91
N ASP A 622 3.44 21.27 -17.80
CA ASP A 622 4.13 20.77 -16.62
C ASP A 622 4.03 19.24 -16.59
N GLU A 623 5.12 18.58 -16.21
CA GLU A 623 5.19 17.12 -16.17
C GLU A 623 4.32 16.58 -15.03
N ILE A 624 3.58 15.50 -15.33
CA ILE A 624 2.83 14.76 -14.33
C ILE A 624 3.77 13.73 -13.71
N VAL A 625 4.00 13.85 -12.40
CA VAL A 625 4.85 12.92 -11.66
C VAL A 625 4.24 11.50 -11.74
N HIS A 626 5.04 10.52 -12.15
CA HIS A 626 4.65 9.11 -12.32
C HIS A 626 3.58 8.83 -13.42
N SER A 627 3.35 9.72 -14.39
CA SER A 627 2.52 9.45 -15.59
C SER A 627 3.34 9.41 -16.88
N ASN A 628 2.71 9.05 -18.00
CA ASN A 628 3.25 9.15 -19.36
C ASN A 628 3.68 10.59 -19.65
N ALA A 629 4.73 10.77 -20.46
CA ALA A 629 5.10 12.11 -20.91
C ALA A 629 4.02 12.73 -21.81
N ASN A 630 3.29 11.90 -22.58
CA ASN A 630 2.16 12.33 -23.39
C ASN A 630 0.88 11.56 -23.02
N GLU A 631 -0.25 12.27 -23.11
CA GLU A 631 -1.59 11.71 -23.02
C GLU A 631 -2.16 11.45 -24.42
N TYR A 632 -3.19 10.61 -24.52
CA TYR A 632 -3.75 10.24 -25.82
C TYR A 632 -5.23 9.92 -25.82
N LEU A 633 -5.86 10.08 -26.99
CA LEU A 633 -7.21 9.63 -27.30
C LEU A 633 -7.24 8.89 -28.64
N ARG A 634 -7.86 7.71 -28.65
CA ARG A 634 -8.17 7.00 -29.89
C ARG A 634 -9.44 7.60 -30.53
N VAL A 635 -9.25 8.59 -31.40
CA VAL A 635 -10.35 9.36 -32.00
C VAL A 635 -11.02 8.62 -33.14
N LYS A 636 -10.26 8.16 -34.14
CA LYS A 636 -10.85 7.51 -35.30
C LYS A 636 -11.34 6.10 -34.94
N PRO A 637 -12.56 5.69 -35.28
CA PRO A 637 -13.04 4.37 -34.91
C PRO A 637 -12.23 3.26 -35.58
N LEU A 638 -12.06 2.17 -34.85
CA LEU A 638 -11.52 0.91 -35.35
C LEU A 638 -12.67 -0.08 -35.57
N SER A 639 -12.53 -1.04 -36.50
CA SER A 639 -13.60 -2.01 -36.70
C SER A 639 -13.87 -2.82 -35.42
N ASP A 640 -15.14 -3.13 -35.14
CA ASP A 640 -15.52 -3.93 -33.96
C ASP A 640 -14.75 -5.24 -33.89
N LYS A 641 -14.49 -5.83 -35.07
CA LYS A 641 -13.75 -7.07 -35.17
C LYS A 641 -12.27 -6.89 -34.82
N CYS A 642 -11.62 -5.84 -35.33
CA CYS A 642 -10.25 -5.52 -34.97
C CYS A 642 -10.10 -5.30 -33.47
N ARG A 643 -11.01 -4.55 -32.84
CA ARG A 643 -11.01 -4.35 -31.38
C ARG A 643 -11.21 -5.65 -30.59
N GLU A 644 -12.12 -6.51 -31.04
CA GLU A 644 -12.30 -7.86 -30.47
C GLU A 644 -11.01 -8.69 -30.56
N LEU A 645 -10.33 -8.65 -31.70
CA LEU A 645 -9.07 -9.36 -31.90
C LEU A 645 -7.93 -8.78 -31.07
N THR A 646 -7.86 -7.44 -30.91
CA THR A 646 -6.91 -6.78 -30.01
C THR A 646 -7.12 -7.29 -28.59
N ARG A 647 -8.34 -7.20 -28.05
CA ARG A 647 -8.68 -7.69 -26.71
C ARG A 647 -8.24 -9.14 -26.49
N LYS A 648 -8.50 -9.99 -27.48
CA LYS A 648 -8.35 -11.44 -27.32
C LYS A 648 -6.92 -11.94 -27.48
N TYR A 649 -6.14 -11.28 -28.34
CA TYR A 649 -4.85 -11.81 -28.81
C TYR A 649 -3.67 -10.87 -28.64
N VAL A 650 -3.87 -9.64 -28.17
CA VAL A 650 -2.83 -8.60 -28.16
C VAL A 650 -2.82 -7.81 -26.84
N SER A 651 -3.98 -7.43 -26.33
CA SER A 651 -4.11 -6.68 -25.07
C SER A 651 -3.47 -7.44 -23.91
N GLY A 652 -2.77 -6.71 -23.05
CA GLY A 652 -2.10 -7.26 -21.87
C GLY A 652 -0.71 -7.83 -22.13
N ILE A 653 -0.26 -7.92 -23.39
CA ILE A 653 1.08 -8.40 -23.76
C ILE A 653 2.01 -7.22 -23.99
N SER A 654 3.17 -7.23 -23.34
CA SER A 654 4.22 -6.25 -23.62
C SER A 654 4.96 -6.59 -24.92
N PHE A 655 4.91 -5.68 -25.89
CA PHE A 655 5.58 -5.90 -27.18
C PHE A 655 7.09 -5.69 -27.12
N VAL A 656 7.60 -4.93 -26.15
CA VAL A 656 9.03 -4.58 -26.06
C VAL A 656 9.79 -5.40 -25.05
N ASN A 657 9.10 -6.07 -24.13
CA ASN A 657 9.76 -6.88 -23.09
C ASN A 657 10.22 -8.24 -23.63
N TYR A 658 9.66 -8.71 -24.74
CA TYR A 658 9.88 -10.08 -25.20
C TYR A 658 10.29 -10.15 -26.67
N ASP A 659 11.26 -11.00 -26.96
CA ASP A 659 11.73 -11.25 -28.33
C ASP A 659 10.61 -11.83 -29.21
N ALA A 660 9.63 -12.51 -28.62
CA ALA A 660 8.46 -13.08 -29.30
C ALA A 660 7.67 -12.05 -30.13
N PHE A 661 7.72 -10.77 -29.78
CA PHE A 661 6.98 -9.70 -30.49
C PHE A 661 7.90 -8.66 -31.14
N MET A 662 9.21 -8.71 -30.89
CA MET A 662 10.23 -7.85 -31.50
C MET A 662 11.03 -8.53 -32.61
N THR A 663 10.97 -9.85 -32.71
CA THR A 663 11.71 -10.64 -33.72
C THR A 663 10.76 -11.39 -34.63
N SER A 664 11.19 -11.62 -35.87
CA SER A 664 10.44 -12.44 -36.82
C SER A 664 10.75 -13.91 -36.60
N TRP A 665 9.73 -14.73 -36.35
CA TRP A 665 9.87 -16.16 -36.10
C TRP A 665 8.67 -16.95 -36.63
N ASP A 666 8.89 -18.23 -36.88
CA ASP A 666 7.84 -19.21 -37.20
C ASP A 666 8.07 -20.52 -36.43
N SER A 667 7.28 -21.55 -36.72
CA SER A 667 7.40 -22.85 -36.04
C SER A 667 8.78 -23.52 -36.20
N SER A 668 9.59 -23.13 -37.18
CA SER A 668 10.95 -23.65 -37.37
C SER A 668 12.00 -22.90 -36.54
N THR A 669 11.75 -21.63 -36.18
CA THR A 669 12.66 -20.79 -35.39
C THR A 669 12.13 -20.41 -34.01
N VAL A 670 10.96 -20.92 -33.60
CA VAL A 670 10.33 -20.64 -32.30
C VAL A 670 11.27 -20.86 -31.11
N GLU A 671 12.26 -21.74 -31.19
CA GLU A 671 13.23 -21.96 -30.11
C GLU A 671 14.10 -20.72 -29.82
N GLU A 672 14.20 -19.76 -30.74
CA GLU A 672 15.00 -18.54 -30.59
C GLU A 672 14.34 -17.47 -29.70
N ILE A 673 13.01 -17.49 -29.58
CA ILE A 673 12.22 -16.51 -28.80
C ILE A 673 11.76 -17.04 -27.44
N LEU A 674 12.15 -18.27 -27.08
CA LEU A 674 11.75 -18.87 -25.80
C LEU A 674 12.59 -18.28 -24.67
N GLU A 675 11.96 -17.46 -23.85
CA GLU A 675 12.54 -16.81 -22.67
C GLU A 675 11.79 -17.29 -21.42
N PRO A 676 12.49 -17.58 -20.29
CA PRO A 676 11.83 -17.99 -19.05
C PRO A 676 10.72 -17.04 -18.59
N CYS A 677 10.97 -15.73 -18.69
CA CYS A 677 10.06 -14.66 -18.26
C CYS A 677 8.78 -14.49 -19.09
N LEU A 678 8.67 -15.14 -20.26
CA LEU A 678 7.42 -15.17 -21.02
C LEU A 678 6.31 -15.93 -20.29
N PHE A 679 6.67 -16.86 -19.40
CA PHE A 679 5.71 -17.73 -18.75
C PHE A 679 4.66 -16.97 -17.93
N GLU A 680 5.07 -15.91 -17.23
CA GLU A 680 4.18 -15.15 -16.34
C GLU A 680 2.99 -14.54 -17.09
N GLU A 681 3.24 -13.95 -18.25
CA GLU A 681 2.22 -13.39 -19.12
C GLU A 681 1.19 -14.44 -19.53
N PHE A 682 1.67 -15.60 -19.99
CA PHE A 682 0.80 -16.68 -20.46
C PHE A 682 0.14 -17.47 -19.34
N TYR A 683 0.76 -17.52 -18.17
CA TYR A 683 0.13 -18.04 -16.96
C TYR A 683 -1.07 -17.18 -16.60
N ARG A 684 -0.88 -15.85 -16.46
CA ARG A 684 -1.97 -14.90 -16.18
C ARG A 684 -3.09 -14.98 -17.21
N MET A 685 -2.76 -15.10 -18.50
CA MET A 685 -3.76 -15.29 -19.56
C MET A 685 -4.50 -16.63 -19.46
N SER A 686 -3.84 -17.70 -18.98
CA SER A 686 -4.43 -19.04 -18.89
C SER A 686 -5.25 -19.26 -17.62
N THR A 687 -4.90 -18.63 -16.51
CA THR A 687 -5.48 -18.89 -15.18
C THR A 687 -6.29 -17.72 -14.64
N GLY A 688 -5.97 -16.48 -15.06
CA GLY A 688 -6.49 -15.25 -14.46
C GLY A 688 -5.84 -14.89 -13.13
N GLU A 689 -4.81 -15.63 -12.70
CA GLU A 689 -4.12 -15.46 -11.42
C GLU A 689 -2.64 -15.11 -11.66
N GLY A 690 -1.99 -14.50 -10.65
CA GLY A 690 -0.53 -14.32 -10.63
C GLY A 690 0.21 -15.64 -10.43
N VAL A 691 1.46 -15.70 -10.91
CA VAL A 691 2.30 -16.90 -10.74
C VAL A 691 2.65 -17.07 -9.26
N ARG A 692 2.39 -18.25 -8.71
CA ARG A 692 2.84 -18.62 -7.36
C ARG A 692 3.98 -19.61 -7.46
N THR A 693 5.15 -19.24 -6.94
CA THR A 693 6.35 -20.08 -6.98
C THR A 693 6.78 -20.50 -5.59
N GLU A 694 7.27 -21.73 -5.45
CA GLU A 694 8.00 -22.20 -4.27
C GLU A 694 9.50 -22.16 -4.59
N ASN A 695 10.29 -21.41 -3.82
CA ASN A 695 11.74 -21.23 -4.02
C ASN A 695 12.14 -20.72 -5.42
N ASP A 696 11.39 -19.79 -6.02
CA ASP A 696 11.63 -19.26 -7.37
C ASP A 696 11.66 -20.35 -8.46
N ARG A 697 10.88 -21.42 -8.28
CA ARG A 697 10.76 -22.53 -9.23
C ARG A 697 9.35 -22.75 -9.71
N ILE A 698 9.24 -23.14 -10.97
CA ILE A 698 7.99 -23.52 -11.63
C ILE A 698 8.02 -25.02 -11.95
N PRO A 699 7.01 -25.81 -11.55
CA PRO A 699 6.91 -27.22 -11.92
C PRO A 699 6.95 -27.42 -13.44
N ALA A 700 7.78 -28.35 -13.92
CA ALA A 700 7.98 -28.53 -15.35
C ALA A 700 6.71 -28.94 -16.11
N GLU A 701 5.81 -29.70 -15.48
CA GLU A 701 4.53 -30.07 -16.10
C GLU A 701 3.69 -28.82 -16.41
N GLU A 702 3.63 -27.87 -15.49
CA GLU A 702 2.86 -26.64 -15.66
C GLU A 702 3.51 -25.68 -16.65
N TYR A 703 4.81 -25.45 -16.50
CA TYR A 703 5.60 -24.62 -17.41
C TYR A 703 5.47 -25.11 -18.86
N GLU A 704 5.74 -26.41 -19.08
CA GLU A 704 5.66 -27.02 -20.40
C GLU A 704 4.24 -26.98 -20.95
N ARG A 705 3.22 -27.27 -20.13
CA ARG A 705 1.82 -27.28 -20.57
C ARG A 705 1.40 -25.90 -21.08
N ILE A 706 1.65 -24.84 -20.31
CA ILE A 706 1.22 -23.47 -20.67
C ILE A 706 2.00 -22.96 -21.87
N MET A 707 3.33 -23.05 -21.87
CA MET A 707 4.14 -22.57 -22.99
C MET A 707 3.79 -23.28 -24.30
N MET A 708 3.52 -24.59 -24.25
CA MET A 708 3.11 -25.37 -25.43
C MET A 708 1.66 -25.12 -25.86
N ILE A 709 0.81 -24.52 -25.03
CA ILE A 709 -0.52 -24.04 -25.45
C ILE A 709 -0.32 -22.87 -26.40
N TYR A 710 0.45 -21.86 -25.97
CA TYR A 710 0.57 -20.58 -26.66
C TYR A 710 1.63 -20.53 -27.77
N PHE A 711 2.63 -21.41 -27.75
CA PHE A 711 3.67 -21.49 -28.80
C PHE A 711 3.80 -22.89 -29.40
N PRO A 712 4.21 -23.02 -30.67
CA PRO A 712 4.48 -24.30 -31.34
C PRO A 712 5.83 -24.90 -30.90
N ALA A 713 6.19 -24.76 -29.63
CA ALA A 713 7.41 -25.31 -29.06
C ALA A 713 7.21 -26.76 -28.59
N THR A 714 8.28 -27.56 -28.60
CA THR A 714 8.29 -28.88 -27.96
C THR A 714 8.87 -28.82 -26.55
N LYS A 715 8.56 -29.83 -25.73
CA LYS A 715 9.15 -29.99 -24.39
C LYS A 715 10.68 -29.96 -24.46
N GLU A 716 11.27 -30.60 -25.45
CA GLU A 716 12.72 -30.66 -25.61
C GLU A 716 13.31 -29.28 -25.94
N GLN A 717 12.59 -28.42 -26.67
CA GLN A 717 13.02 -27.05 -26.94
C GLN A 717 12.96 -26.19 -25.67
N LEU A 718 11.86 -26.25 -24.93
CA LEU A 718 11.71 -25.54 -23.65
C LEU A 718 12.80 -25.96 -22.66
N ARG A 719 13.06 -27.27 -22.52
CA ARG A 719 14.10 -27.78 -21.62
C ARG A 719 15.51 -27.32 -21.98
N ARG A 720 15.79 -27.12 -23.28
CA ARG A 720 17.11 -26.63 -23.72
C ARG A 720 17.29 -25.13 -23.51
N LYS A 721 16.22 -24.34 -23.64
CA LYS A 721 16.31 -22.87 -23.69
C LYS A 721 15.91 -22.18 -22.39
N CYS A 722 14.92 -22.68 -21.67
CA CYS A 722 14.35 -21.99 -20.53
C CYS A 722 14.97 -22.40 -19.17
N GLY A 723 16.16 -23.03 -19.16
CA GLY A 723 16.87 -23.34 -17.91
C GLY A 723 16.30 -24.52 -17.11
N TYR A 724 15.75 -25.54 -17.76
CA TYR A 724 15.22 -26.73 -17.08
C TYR A 724 16.26 -27.44 -16.21
N ASP A 725 15.89 -27.70 -14.95
CA ASP A 725 16.67 -28.52 -14.04
C ASP A 725 16.07 -29.93 -13.94
N ALA A 726 16.85 -30.92 -14.38
CA ALA A 726 16.46 -32.32 -14.36
C ALA A 726 16.47 -32.92 -12.93
N ALA A 727 17.20 -32.34 -11.98
CA ALA A 727 17.27 -32.85 -10.61
C ALA A 727 15.99 -32.55 -9.83
N SER A 728 15.49 -31.32 -9.95
CA SER A 728 14.24 -30.88 -9.31
C SER A 728 13.00 -31.10 -10.19
N GLY A 729 13.16 -31.25 -11.51
CA GLY A 729 12.04 -31.29 -12.44
C GLY A 729 11.33 -29.95 -12.58
N THR A 730 12.07 -28.84 -12.54
CA THR A 730 11.52 -27.47 -12.54
C THR A 730 12.24 -26.52 -13.49
N TYR A 731 11.61 -25.38 -13.77
CA TYR A 731 12.21 -24.22 -14.44
C TYR A 731 12.43 -23.09 -13.43
N PRO A 732 13.43 -22.21 -13.61
CA PRO A 732 13.54 -20.99 -12.83
C PRO A 732 12.34 -20.07 -13.13
N TYR A 733 11.84 -19.39 -12.10
CA TYR A 733 10.98 -18.23 -12.28
C TYR A 733 11.85 -17.01 -12.57
N GLU A 734 11.54 -16.29 -13.65
CA GLU A 734 12.19 -15.03 -14.00
C GLU A 734 11.10 -14.01 -14.29
N MET A 735 11.15 -12.87 -13.63
CA MET A 735 10.24 -11.73 -13.88
C MET A 735 10.97 -10.68 -14.73
N ILE A 736 10.25 -10.02 -15.63
CA ILE A 736 10.74 -8.83 -16.32
C ILE A 736 9.97 -7.60 -15.85
N PHE A 737 10.68 -6.57 -15.40
CA PHE A 737 10.05 -5.30 -15.09
C PHE A 737 9.59 -4.63 -16.38
N ALA A 738 8.31 -4.26 -16.43
CA ALA A 738 7.77 -3.55 -17.57
C ALA A 738 8.53 -2.25 -17.77
N VAL A 739 8.99 -2.03 -19.01
CA VAL A 739 9.57 -0.74 -19.39
C VAL A 739 8.46 0.32 -19.22
N PRO A 740 8.65 1.35 -18.38
CA PRO A 740 7.67 2.42 -18.27
C PRO A 740 7.51 3.05 -19.66
N TYR A 741 6.27 3.40 -20.02
CA TYR A 741 5.95 4.03 -21.30
C TYR A 741 6.17 3.12 -22.53
N ALA A 742 6.05 1.80 -22.33
CA ALA A 742 6.13 0.81 -23.40
C ALA A 742 5.02 1.01 -24.45
N PRO A 743 5.30 0.75 -25.74
CA PRO A 743 4.28 0.73 -26.76
C PRO A 743 3.32 -0.45 -26.55
N PHE A 744 2.06 -0.25 -26.92
CA PHE A 744 1.02 -1.28 -26.89
C PHE A 744 0.57 -1.67 -28.30
N GLY A 745 0.10 -2.92 -28.47
CA GLY A 745 -0.36 -3.41 -29.76
C GLY A 745 -1.83 -3.07 -30.05
N GLU A 746 -2.12 -2.61 -31.28
CA GLU A 746 -3.47 -2.44 -31.83
C GLU A 746 -3.60 -3.27 -33.12
N VAL A 747 -4.56 -4.21 -33.17
CA VAL A 747 -4.90 -4.90 -34.42
C VAL A 747 -5.59 -3.91 -35.35
N VAL A 748 -4.99 -3.60 -36.50
CA VAL A 748 -5.55 -2.63 -37.47
C VAL A 748 -6.21 -3.31 -38.66
N ASP A 749 -5.82 -4.55 -38.96
CA ASP A 749 -6.40 -5.36 -40.04
C ASP A 749 -6.25 -6.86 -39.72
N TYR A 750 -7.03 -7.71 -40.38
CA TYR A 750 -6.93 -9.15 -40.21
C TYR A 750 -7.41 -9.93 -41.44
N THR A 751 -6.88 -11.14 -41.60
CA THR A 751 -7.36 -12.11 -42.60
C THR A 751 -7.70 -13.43 -41.93
N GLN A 752 -8.90 -13.96 -42.22
CA GLN A 752 -9.28 -15.31 -41.81
C GLN A 752 -8.87 -16.31 -42.89
N ASN A 753 -7.98 -17.22 -42.53
CA ASN A 753 -7.45 -18.23 -43.43
C ASN A 753 -8.41 -19.42 -43.57
N LYS A 754 -8.30 -20.15 -44.70
CA LYS A 754 -9.15 -21.32 -44.99
C LYS A 754 -8.97 -22.48 -44.02
N ASP A 755 -7.82 -22.54 -43.34
CA ASP A 755 -7.48 -23.56 -42.35
C ASP A 755 -7.97 -23.21 -40.93
N GLY A 756 -8.66 -22.08 -40.77
CA GLY A 756 -9.19 -21.62 -39.49
C GLY A 756 -8.23 -20.75 -38.68
N THR A 757 -7.01 -20.51 -39.14
CA THR A 757 -6.08 -19.55 -38.51
C THR A 757 -6.47 -18.10 -38.85
N LEU A 758 -6.01 -17.15 -38.03
CA LEU A 758 -6.16 -15.73 -38.26
C LEU A 758 -4.77 -15.11 -38.45
N THR A 759 -4.63 -14.28 -39.48
CA THR A 759 -3.45 -13.41 -39.65
C THR A 759 -3.85 -12.02 -39.18
N LEU A 760 -3.19 -11.50 -38.15
CA LEU A 760 -3.44 -10.20 -37.55
C LEU A 760 -2.37 -9.22 -38.01
N ILE A 761 -2.75 -8.03 -38.44
CA ILE A 761 -1.84 -6.91 -38.66
C ILE A 761 -1.92 -6.02 -37.43
N VAL A 762 -0.82 -5.95 -36.67
CA VAL A 762 -0.75 -5.29 -35.37
C VAL A 762 0.24 -4.14 -35.42
N ASP A 763 -0.22 -2.93 -35.15
CA ASP A 763 0.65 -1.77 -34.99
C ASP A 763 1.06 -1.60 -33.52
N GLY A 764 2.35 -1.38 -33.29
CA GLY A 764 2.86 -0.96 -31.99
C GLY A 764 2.70 0.54 -31.82
N VAL A 765 1.75 0.98 -31.01
CA VAL A 765 1.46 2.39 -30.73
C VAL A 765 2.38 2.88 -29.61
N TRP A 766 3.18 3.93 -29.87
CA TRP A 766 4.13 4.51 -28.91
C TRP A 766 3.84 5.99 -28.66
N ILE A 767 3.01 6.24 -27.65
CA ILE A 767 2.45 7.56 -27.34
C ILE A 767 3.53 8.58 -26.96
N ASP A 768 4.50 8.19 -26.14
CA ASP A 768 5.59 9.09 -25.71
C ASP A 768 6.52 9.51 -26.85
N ARG A 769 6.56 8.73 -27.93
CA ARG A 769 7.27 9.08 -29.17
C ARG A 769 6.40 9.79 -30.20
N ASN A 770 5.14 10.09 -29.89
CA ASN A 770 4.14 10.64 -30.81
C ASN A 770 3.95 9.74 -32.06
N MET A 771 4.03 8.41 -31.89
CA MET A 771 3.92 7.45 -32.99
C MET A 771 2.69 6.57 -32.81
N ASP A 772 1.73 6.67 -33.72
CA ASP A 772 0.59 5.74 -33.81
C ASP A 772 0.93 4.38 -34.44
N CYS A 773 2.19 4.22 -34.83
CA CYS A 773 2.77 3.00 -35.36
C CYS A 773 4.29 3.17 -35.31
N ALA A 774 4.95 2.63 -34.29
CA ALA A 774 6.40 2.53 -34.20
C ALA A 774 6.93 1.37 -35.06
N PHE A 775 6.18 0.28 -35.10
CA PHE A 775 6.45 -0.93 -35.88
C PHE A 775 5.11 -1.61 -36.22
N THR A 776 5.13 -2.52 -37.20
CA THR A 776 3.97 -3.34 -37.56
C THR A 776 4.37 -4.81 -37.55
N ASN A 777 3.56 -5.63 -36.92
CA ASN A 777 3.72 -7.08 -36.84
C ASN A 777 2.60 -7.78 -37.62
N GLU A 778 2.96 -8.81 -38.38
CA GLU A 778 2.01 -9.77 -38.95
C GLU A 778 2.06 -11.03 -38.08
N ILE A 779 1.04 -11.22 -37.25
CA ILE A 779 0.97 -12.30 -36.25
C ILE A 779 -0.06 -13.33 -36.72
N VAL A 780 0.36 -14.60 -36.84
CA VAL A 780 -0.57 -15.68 -37.16
C VAL A 780 -0.98 -16.37 -35.87
N VAL A 781 -2.29 -16.41 -35.59
CA VAL A 781 -2.86 -17.09 -34.42
C VAL A 781 -3.79 -18.23 -34.83
N GLN A 782 -3.77 -19.29 -34.04
CA GLN A 782 -4.68 -20.43 -34.16
C GLN A 782 -5.63 -20.44 -32.96
N PRO A 783 -6.92 -20.08 -33.15
CA PRO A 783 -7.92 -20.16 -32.09
C PRO A 783 -8.32 -21.60 -31.76
N SER A 784 -8.58 -21.89 -30.49
CA SER A 784 -9.13 -23.14 -30.00
C SER A 784 -10.59 -22.99 -29.55
N ALA A 785 -11.34 -24.11 -29.52
CA ALA A 785 -12.75 -24.12 -29.13
C ALA A 785 -12.99 -23.89 -27.64
N ASP A 786 -12.00 -24.16 -26.80
CA ASP A 786 -12.02 -23.95 -25.34
C ASP A 786 -11.73 -22.50 -24.93
N GLY A 787 -11.53 -21.59 -25.89
CA GLY A 787 -11.21 -20.18 -25.66
C GLY A 787 -9.72 -19.88 -25.67
N THR A 788 -8.85 -20.89 -25.60
CA THR A 788 -7.40 -20.72 -25.73
C THR A 788 -7.00 -20.45 -27.19
N PHE A 789 -5.72 -20.14 -27.40
CA PHE A 789 -5.17 -19.95 -28.73
C PHE A 789 -3.65 -20.16 -28.74
N ARG A 790 -3.07 -20.23 -29.93
CA ARG A 790 -1.63 -20.39 -30.15
C ARG A 790 -1.10 -19.37 -31.15
N TYR A 791 0.00 -18.70 -30.84
CA TYR A 791 0.79 -17.95 -31.82
C TYR A 791 1.58 -18.93 -32.68
N LEU A 792 1.44 -18.87 -34.00
CA LEU A 792 2.15 -19.74 -34.93
C LEU A 792 3.38 -19.06 -35.55
N SER A 793 3.33 -17.74 -35.70
CA SER A 793 4.44 -16.93 -36.19
C SER A 793 4.25 -15.46 -35.84
N ASN A 794 5.35 -14.73 -35.79
CA ASN A 794 5.40 -13.28 -35.82
C ASN A 794 6.30 -12.84 -36.98
N LYS A 795 5.90 -11.83 -37.73
CA LYS A 795 6.75 -11.21 -38.75
C LYS A 795 6.76 -9.70 -38.55
N CYS A 796 7.91 -9.18 -38.16
CA CYS A 796 8.14 -7.75 -38.05
C CYS A 796 8.29 -7.16 -39.45
N LEU A 797 7.34 -6.32 -39.83
CA LEU A 797 7.38 -5.60 -41.11
C LEU A 797 8.27 -4.37 -40.91
N SER A 798 9.39 -4.31 -41.62
CA SER A 798 10.19 -3.08 -41.68
C SER A 798 9.33 -1.97 -42.29
N LYS A 799 9.33 -0.79 -41.68
CA LYS A 799 8.82 0.43 -42.33
C LYS A 799 9.66 0.81 -43.55
#